data_AF-A0A1G1A8Z5-F1
#
_entry.id   AF-A0A1G1A8Z5-F1
#
_cell.length_a   1.000
_cell.length_b   1.000
_cell.length_c   1.000
_cell.angle_alpha   90.00
_cell.angle_beta   90.00
_cell.angle_gamma   90.00
#
_symmetry.space_group_name_H-M   'P 1'
#
loop_
_entity.id
_entity.type
_entity.pdbx_description
1 polymer ?
#
loop_
_entity_poly.entity_id
_entity_poly.type
_entity_poly.pdbx_seq_one_letter_code
_entity_poly.pdbx_strand_id
1 'polypeptide(L)'
;MLNKLIKNKQPRAALLYVMVITILAGCSIPGKNRPFTKGFFQPTDESLKQYQYPDWFLDAKFGIWAHWGPQAVPMAGDWYARHMYVQGHRQYQHHLENYGHPSEHGYKDIIPLWKAEKWDPDRLMSLYKKAGAKYFVSMGCHHDNFDLWNSKYNKWNAVNMGPKRDVVQEWQKAARKYGLRFGVSEHMGASFTWFQDSHKADKTGPKAGIPYDGANEKYWDLYHKPADTNDRSWYSTNSEWHEEWYKRVTDLIDNYDLDLLYTDGALPFGKVGNDVGRKMVAHLYNKSIEKRGALEAVYNCKQESEGKWVQDLERGVMGGINPYPWQTDTSIGDWYYNKNWKFRPTSWSIHMLVDIVSKNGCLLLNVVQRPDGSLDQEVEQTLEEMAKWNVIFGEVIHGTRPWLVYGEGPIRTRGGGFKEDFAYSSKDIRFTTRGQTLYATALGWPDDEQLVIKSLAKPAGENINLIQNISLIGHKGIIEWSQNTECLIIKVPAQKISEHTCAVKITGRNMKPVKVIEPIEIVKPDAQGTIKLNADQAELHGSHIKVEEQNHKANIGFWDKPDEWVLWKMSITVAGYYKVTAEIASVSGNGDFTLEIADQKLSGKTLQTGSWSEFKTIEIGKIHINNTGVIELNMKPVKEKWHALNLRNVRLTKVQ
;
A
#
# COMPACT_ATOMS: atom_id res chain seq x y z
N MET A 1 -61.47 -13.04 18.25
CA MET A 1 -62.87 -12.69 17.96
C MET A 1 -62.88 -11.73 16.79
N LEU A 2 -63.68 -12.05 15.75
CA LEU A 2 -64.09 -11.22 14.61
C LEU A 2 -62.97 -10.70 13.66
N ASN A 3 -63.07 -10.77 12.33
CA ASN A 3 -64.04 -11.35 11.41
C ASN A 3 -63.50 -11.18 9.97
N LYS A 4 -63.87 -12.12 9.06
CA LYS A 4 -64.16 -11.93 7.61
C LYS A 4 -63.00 -11.69 6.61
N LEU A 5 -63.03 -12.11 5.33
CA LEU A 5 -63.88 -12.97 4.49
C LEU A 5 -63.19 -13.16 3.11
N ILE A 6 -63.42 -14.34 2.52
CA ILE A 6 -63.68 -14.68 1.11
C ILE A 6 -62.54 -14.75 0.06
N LYS A 7 -62.57 -15.93 -0.59
CA LYS A 7 -61.83 -16.53 -1.70
C LYS A 7 -62.11 -15.92 -3.09
N ASN A 8 -61.09 -16.12 -3.95
CA ASN A 8 -61.09 -16.50 -5.37
C ASN A 8 -61.66 -15.52 -6.44
N LYS A 9 -60.79 -15.13 -7.39
CA LYS A 9 -60.72 -15.66 -8.78
C LYS A 9 -59.60 -14.95 -9.58
N GLN A 10 -58.76 -15.73 -10.28
CA GLN A 10 -57.91 -15.33 -11.41
C GLN A 10 -58.77 -15.05 -12.69
N PRO A 11 -58.28 -14.53 -13.85
CA PRO A 11 -56.90 -14.56 -14.38
C PRO A 11 -56.36 -13.32 -15.18
N ARG A 12 -55.06 -13.43 -15.50
CA ARG A 12 -54.20 -12.83 -16.58
C ARG A 12 -54.75 -11.76 -17.54
N ALA A 13 -53.95 -10.70 -17.74
CA ALA A 13 -53.75 -10.04 -19.04
C ALA A 13 -52.31 -9.47 -19.13
N ALA A 14 -51.66 -9.73 -20.26
CA ALA A 14 -50.31 -9.30 -20.61
C ALA A 14 -50.32 -7.86 -21.15
N LEU A 15 -49.27 -7.08 -20.88
CA LEU A 15 -48.97 -5.84 -21.62
C LEU A 15 -47.59 -5.94 -22.26
N LEU A 16 -47.59 -6.06 -23.59
CA LEU A 16 -46.48 -5.80 -24.50
C LEU A 16 -46.29 -4.27 -24.58
N TYR A 17 -45.07 -3.78 -24.36
CA TYR A 17 -44.66 -2.46 -24.83
C TYR A 17 -43.86 -2.63 -26.12
N VAL A 18 -44.46 -2.18 -27.23
CA VAL A 18 -43.81 -2.04 -28.54
C VAL A 18 -43.08 -0.71 -28.57
N MET A 19 -41.76 -0.73 -28.71
CA MET A 19 -40.94 0.47 -28.92
C MET A 19 -40.73 0.64 -30.43
N VAL A 20 -41.23 1.75 -30.97
CA VAL A 20 -41.12 2.13 -32.38
C VAL A 20 -39.69 2.58 -32.68
N ILE A 21 -39.03 1.91 -33.64
CA ILE A 21 -37.74 2.31 -34.19
C ILE A 21 -37.99 3.22 -35.40
N THR A 22 -37.57 4.48 -35.30
CA THR A 22 -37.51 5.40 -36.44
C THR A 22 -36.10 5.35 -37.03
N ILE A 23 -35.96 4.79 -38.23
CA ILE A 23 -34.72 4.79 -39.01
C ILE A 23 -34.62 6.13 -39.74
N LEU A 24 -33.62 6.94 -39.41
CA LEU A 24 -33.15 8.03 -40.27
C LEU A 24 -31.75 7.67 -40.77
N ALA A 25 -31.68 7.35 -42.06
CA ALA A 25 -30.44 7.20 -42.79
C ALA A 25 -29.83 8.59 -43.03
N GLY A 26 -28.58 8.79 -42.61
CA GLY A 26 -27.78 9.98 -42.85
C GLY A 26 -26.33 9.61 -43.13
N CYS A 27 -25.84 10.04 -44.28
CA CYS A 27 -24.57 9.68 -44.91
C CYS A 27 -23.33 9.79 -44.02
N SER A 28 -22.43 8.83 -44.17
CA SER A 28 -21.13 8.73 -43.50
C SER A 28 -20.07 9.57 -44.21
N ILE A 29 -19.32 10.36 -43.45
CA ILE A 29 -17.98 10.85 -43.82
C ILE A 29 -16.96 10.02 -43.02
N PRO A 30 -15.96 9.36 -43.64
CA PRO A 30 -14.96 8.58 -42.91
C PRO A 30 -13.80 9.47 -42.45
N GLY A 31 -13.79 9.83 -41.17
CA GLY A 31 -12.64 10.43 -40.48
C GLY A 31 -12.17 9.52 -39.34
N LYS A 32 -10.89 9.14 -39.36
CA LYS A 32 -10.21 8.15 -38.50
C LYS A 32 -10.60 8.22 -37.01
N ASN A 33 -11.29 7.18 -36.52
CA ASN A 33 -11.35 6.77 -35.12
C ASN A 33 -11.69 5.27 -35.07
N ARG A 34 -10.87 4.45 -34.41
CA ARG A 34 -11.17 3.05 -34.03
C ARG A 34 -10.77 2.88 -32.56
N PRO A 35 -11.52 2.10 -31.75
CA PRO A 35 -12.83 2.50 -31.26
C PRO A 35 -12.86 2.50 -29.72
N PHE A 36 -13.52 3.50 -29.14
CA PHE A 36 -14.14 3.34 -27.81
C PHE A 36 -15.11 2.17 -27.89
N THR A 37 -14.94 1.14 -27.05
CA THR A 37 -15.96 0.10 -26.91
C THR A 37 -17.19 0.75 -26.28
N LYS A 38 -18.25 0.95 -27.06
CA LYS A 38 -19.53 1.47 -26.57
C LYS A 38 -20.11 0.45 -25.57
N GLY A 39 -19.85 0.66 -24.28
CA GLY A 39 -20.18 -0.30 -23.23
C GLY A 39 -20.84 0.35 -22.02
N PHE A 40 -21.12 -0.47 -21.01
CA PHE A 40 -21.82 -0.08 -19.79
C PHE A 40 -21.11 1.06 -19.04
N PHE A 41 -19.78 0.99 -18.93
CA PHE A 41 -18.98 2.04 -18.33
C PHE A 41 -18.68 3.17 -19.32
N GLN A 42 -18.97 4.40 -18.92
CA GLN A 42 -18.60 5.65 -19.57
C GLN A 42 -17.37 6.27 -18.87
N PRO A 43 -16.59 7.13 -19.55
CA PRO A 43 -15.39 7.74 -18.97
C PRO A 43 -15.70 8.89 -18.00
N THR A 44 -16.63 8.69 -17.07
CA THR A 44 -17.02 9.66 -16.03
C THR A 44 -16.94 9.03 -14.65
N ASP A 45 -16.71 9.84 -13.62
CA ASP A 45 -16.63 9.34 -12.24
C ASP A 45 -17.96 8.70 -11.79
N GLU A 46 -19.09 9.27 -12.21
CA GLU A 46 -20.43 8.73 -11.91
C GLU A 46 -20.62 7.33 -12.51
N SER A 47 -20.11 7.10 -13.72
CA SER A 47 -20.22 5.80 -14.35
C SER A 47 -19.25 4.80 -13.74
N LEU A 48 -18.01 5.19 -13.46
CA LEU A 48 -17.00 4.31 -12.88
C LEU A 48 -17.34 3.89 -11.44
N LYS A 49 -18.10 4.70 -10.68
CA LYS A 49 -18.61 4.34 -9.34
C LYS A 49 -19.57 3.15 -9.31
N GLN A 50 -19.98 2.66 -10.49
CA GLN A 50 -20.73 1.40 -10.60
C GLN A 50 -19.82 0.16 -10.54
N TYR A 51 -18.51 0.35 -10.41
CA TYR A 51 -17.53 -0.72 -10.27
C TYR A 51 -17.84 -1.59 -9.04
N GLN A 52 -17.73 -2.90 -9.24
CA GLN A 52 -17.81 -3.90 -8.18
C GLN A 52 -16.51 -4.68 -8.17
N TYR A 53 -15.90 -4.80 -6.99
CA TYR A 53 -14.71 -5.60 -6.82
C TYR A 53 -15.02 -7.07 -7.09
N PRO A 54 -14.32 -7.74 -8.01
CA PRO A 54 -14.61 -9.12 -8.34
C PRO A 54 -14.19 -10.05 -7.19
N ASP A 55 -15.00 -11.08 -6.93
CA ASP A 55 -14.79 -12.00 -5.80
C ASP A 55 -13.41 -12.66 -5.83
N TRP A 56 -12.90 -12.97 -7.03
CA TRP A 56 -11.56 -13.57 -7.15
C TRP A 56 -10.47 -12.69 -6.53
N PHE A 57 -10.57 -11.36 -6.67
CA PHE A 57 -9.57 -10.44 -6.12
C PHE A 57 -9.72 -10.35 -4.60
N LEU A 58 -10.97 -10.26 -4.13
CA LEU A 58 -11.29 -10.27 -2.71
C LEU A 58 -10.84 -11.56 -2.02
N ASP A 59 -10.83 -12.69 -2.72
CA ASP A 59 -10.43 -13.98 -2.18
C ASP A 59 -8.94 -14.29 -2.34
N ALA A 60 -8.30 -13.66 -3.34
CA ALA A 60 -6.91 -13.89 -3.70
C ALA A 60 -5.93 -13.56 -2.58
N LYS A 61 -6.03 -12.34 -2.02
CA LYS A 61 -5.20 -11.78 -0.93
C LYS A 61 -3.71 -11.61 -1.19
N PHE A 62 -3.11 -12.50 -1.97
CA PHE A 62 -1.67 -12.52 -2.20
C PHE A 62 -1.36 -12.73 -3.68
N GLY A 63 -0.53 -11.84 -4.22
CA GLY A 63 0.01 -11.93 -5.56
C GLY A 63 1.51 -11.69 -5.58
N ILE A 64 2.16 -12.12 -6.66
CA ILE A 64 3.59 -11.89 -6.90
C ILE A 64 3.76 -10.98 -8.11
N TRP A 65 4.70 -10.05 -8.00
CA TRP A 65 5.08 -9.14 -9.08
C TRP A 65 6.50 -9.45 -9.56
N ALA A 66 6.71 -9.36 -10.87
CA ALA A 66 8.02 -9.29 -11.48
C ALA A 66 8.27 -7.87 -12.02
N HIS A 67 8.81 -6.99 -11.18
CA HIS A 67 9.30 -5.66 -11.58
C HIS A 67 10.66 -5.81 -12.28
N TRP A 68 10.61 -6.26 -13.53
CA TRP A 68 11.77 -6.78 -14.26
C TRP A 68 11.77 -6.29 -15.71
N GLY A 69 12.95 -6.21 -16.31
CA GLY A 69 13.18 -5.52 -17.58
C GLY A 69 14.67 -5.17 -17.77
N PRO A 70 15.03 -4.41 -18.82
CA PRO A 70 16.43 -4.14 -19.13
C PRO A 70 17.18 -3.32 -18.06
N GLN A 71 16.46 -2.56 -17.21
CA GLN A 71 17.05 -1.90 -16.05
C GLN A 71 17.67 -2.87 -15.04
N ALA A 72 17.37 -4.18 -15.10
CA ALA A 72 18.03 -5.17 -14.27
C ALA A 72 19.51 -5.32 -14.62
N VAL A 73 19.90 -5.18 -15.91
CA VAL A 73 21.24 -5.50 -16.45
C VAL A 73 22.40 -4.97 -15.59
N PRO A 74 22.41 -3.71 -15.15
CA PRO A 74 23.51 -3.15 -14.38
C PRO A 74 23.57 -3.68 -12.94
N MET A 75 22.53 -4.36 -12.47
CA MET A 75 22.39 -4.88 -11.11
C MET A 75 22.57 -3.80 -10.04
N ALA A 76 22.13 -2.58 -10.34
CA ALA A 76 22.39 -1.36 -9.57
C ALA A 76 21.13 -0.74 -8.94
N GLY A 77 20.03 -1.49 -8.90
CA GLY A 77 18.76 -1.10 -8.29
C GLY A 77 17.84 -0.29 -9.20
N ASP A 78 16.73 0.15 -8.63
CA ASP A 78 15.65 0.78 -9.37
C ASP A 78 16.04 2.15 -9.95
N TRP A 79 15.27 2.58 -10.96
CA TRP A 79 15.41 3.86 -11.66
C TRP A 79 16.74 4.09 -12.37
N TYR A 80 17.49 3.02 -12.64
CA TYR A 80 18.78 3.11 -13.31
C TYR A 80 18.71 3.86 -14.64
N ALA A 81 17.66 3.62 -15.44
CA ALA A 81 17.51 4.22 -16.76
C ALA A 81 17.56 5.76 -16.72
N ARG A 82 17.03 6.39 -15.67
CA ARG A 82 17.11 7.84 -15.48
C ARG A 82 18.44 8.24 -14.85
N HIS A 83 18.77 7.63 -13.74
CA HIS A 83 19.85 8.13 -12.90
C HIS A 83 21.24 7.88 -13.49
N MET A 84 21.37 7.02 -14.50
CA MET A 84 22.60 6.92 -15.30
C MET A 84 22.90 8.20 -16.10
N TYR A 85 21.95 9.13 -16.24
CA TYR A 85 22.13 10.44 -16.88
C TYR A 85 22.29 11.61 -15.88
N VAL A 86 22.23 11.33 -14.57
CA VAL A 86 22.32 12.38 -13.54
C VAL A 86 23.75 12.48 -13.03
N GLN A 87 24.52 13.43 -13.56
CA GLN A 87 25.92 13.65 -13.18
C GLN A 87 26.07 13.77 -11.65
N GLY A 88 26.94 12.94 -11.07
CA GLY A 88 27.17 12.86 -9.62
C GLY A 88 26.32 11.84 -8.87
N HIS A 89 25.32 11.23 -9.51
CA HIS A 89 24.56 10.14 -8.91
C HIS A 89 25.35 8.82 -8.87
N ARG A 90 25.08 7.96 -7.87
CA ARG A 90 25.76 6.65 -7.73
C ARG A 90 25.63 5.74 -8.96
N GLN A 91 24.46 5.73 -9.59
CA GLN A 91 24.19 4.93 -10.79
C GLN A 91 24.86 5.52 -12.04
N TYR A 92 25.02 6.84 -12.12
CA TYR A 92 25.84 7.50 -13.15
C TYR A 92 27.31 7.09 -13.02
N GLN A 93 27.88 7.14 -11.80
CA GLN A 93 29.28 6.71 -11.58
C GLN A 93 29.48 5.23 -11.93
N HIS A 94 28.55 4.38 -11.49
CA HIS A 94 28.54 2.98 -11.88
C HIS A 94 28.48 2.81 -13.41
N HIS A 95 27.70 3.64 -14.11
CA HIS A 95 27.62 3.59 -15.57
C HIS A 95 28.95 3.96 -16.23
N LEU A 96 29.60 5.04 -15.78
CA LEU A 96 30.91 5.45 -16.28
C LEU A 96 31.96 4.33 -16.16
N GLU A 97 32.01 3.69 -14.99
CA GLU A 97 33.00 2.66 -14.68
C GLU A 97 32.81 1.36 -15.49
N ASN A 98 31.56 1.01 -15.84
CA ASN A 98 31.24 -0.31 -16.39
C ASN A 98 30.83 -0.29 -17.87
N TYR A 99 30.33 0.85 -18.36
CA TYR A 99 29.77 0.98 -19.72
C TYR A 99 30.31 2.18 -20.49
N GLY A 100 30.74 3.24 -19.80
CA GLY A 100 31.29 4.46 -20.41
C GLY A 100 30.39 5.68 -20.22
N HIS A 101 30.71 6.79 -20.90
CA HIS A 101 29.97 8.04 -20.72
C HIS A 101 28.58 8.00 -21.38
N PRO A 102 27.50 8.51 -20.74
CA PRO A 102 26.12 8.45 -21.27
C PRO A 102 25.89 9.11 -22.64
N SER A 103 26.82 9.96 -23.09
CA SER A 103 26.80 10.53 -24.46
C SER A 103 27.26 9.57 -25.55
N GLU A 104 27.98 8.51 -25.18
CA GLU A 104 28.53 7.51 -26.11
C GLU A 104 27.83 6.17 -25.91
N HIS A 105 27.67 5.76 -24.64
CA HIS A 105 27.00 4.55 -24.22
C HIS A 105 25.82 4.94 -23.34
N GLY A 106 24.60 4.90 -23.87
CA GLY A 106 23.39 5.27 -23.14
C GLY A 106 22.49 4.07 -22.88
N TYR A 107 21.27 4.33 -22.41
CA TYR A 107 20.32 3.28 -22.05
C TYR A 107 19.93 2.40 -23.25
N LYS A 108 19.89 2.96 -24.46
CA LYS A 108 19.71 2.23 -25.73
C LYS A 108 20.74 1.10 -25.91
N ASP A 109 21.93 1.23 -25.33
CA ASP A 109 23.01 0.25 -25.42
C ASP A 109 22.95 -0.77 -24.27
N ILE A 110 22.23 -0.47 -23.19
CA ILE A 110 21.91 -1.41 -22.12
C ILE A 110 20.80 -2.39 -22.55
N ILE A 111 19.78 -1.92 -23.28
CA ILE A 111 18.64 -2.73 -23.72
C ILE A 111 19.07 -4.04 -24.42
N PRO A 112 20.00 -4.03 -25.41
CA PRO A 112 20.42 -5.25 -26.09
C PRO A 112 21.13 -6.26 -25.19
N LEU A 113 21.65 -5.85 -24.03
CA LEU A 113 22.36 -6.74 -23.10
C LEU A 113 21.41 -7.58 -22.25
N TRP A 114 20.14 -7.19 -22.15
CA TRP A 114 19.15 -7.97 -21.40
C TRP A 114 18.67 -9.16 -22.23
N LYS A 115 19.16 -10.36 -21.92
CA LYS A 115 18.89 -11.56 -22.73
C LYS A 115 17.99 -12.60 -22.08
N ALA A 116 17.77 -12.53 -20.76
CA ALA A 116 16.88 -13.44 -20.04
C ALA A 116 17.25 -14.93 -20.22
N GLU A 117 18.54 -15.26 -20.23
CA GLU A 117 19.07 -16.55 -20.68
C GLU A 117 18.63 -17.75 -19.82
N LYS A 118 18.37 -17.51 -18.54
CA LYS A 118 17.91 -18.51 -17.56
C LYS A 118 16.45 -18.32 -17.15
N TRP A 119 15.73 -17.45 -17.85
CA TRP A 119 14.36 -17.13 -17.49
C TRP A 119 13.41 -18.27 -17.89
N ASP A 120 12.90 -18.95 -16.85
CA ASP A 120 11.92 -20.03 -16.93
C ASP A 120 10.62 -19.61 -16.21
N PRO A 121 9.63 -19.08 -16.94
CA PRO A 121 8.37 -18.63 -16.35
C PRO A 121 7.54 -19.79 -15.76
N ASP A 122 7.68 -21.02 -16.29
CA ASP A 122 6.94 -22.17 -15.78
C ASP A 122 7.45 -22.60 -14.39
N ARG A 123 8.77 -22.67 -14.22
CA ARG A 123 9.41 -22.95 -12.93
C ARG A 123 9.02 -21.91 -11.89
N LEU A 124 9.16 -20.63 -12.24
CA LEU A 124 8.89 -19.51 -11.34
C LEU A 124 7.41 -19.48 -10.95
N MET A 125 6.50 -19.66 -11.91
CA MET A 125 5.06 -19.69 -11.60
C MET A 125 4.67 -20.89 -10.72
N SER A 126 5.28 -22.07 -10.93
CA SER A 126 5.08 -23.21 -10.03
C SER A 126 5.53 -22.89 -8.60
N LEU A 127 6.64 -22.19 -8.44
CA LEU A 127 7.16 -21.79 -7.13
C LEU A 127 6.23 -20.76 -6.46
N TYR A 128 5.83 -19.73 -7.20
CA TYR A 128 4.92 -18.66 -6.74
C TYR A 128 3.57 -19.21 -6.30
N LYS A 129 3.01 -20.17 -7.05
CA LYS A 129 1.79 -20.88 -6.66
C LYS A 129 1.94 -21.60 -5.32
N LYS A 130 3.05 -22.32 -5.13
CA LYS A 130 3.34 -23.05 -3.88
C LYS A 130 3.46 -22.08 -2.70
N ALA A 131 4.14 -20.94 -2.91
CA ALA A 131 4.25 -19.84 -1.95
C ALA A 131 2.89 -19.21 -1.56
N GLY A 132 1.83 -19.48 -2.33
CA GLY A 132 0.46 -19.09 -2.01
C GLY A 132 -0.15 -18.05 -2.95
N ALA A 133 0.61 -17.55 -3.93
CA ALA A 133 0.11 -16.53 -4.84
C ALA A 133 -1.12 -17.04 -5.61
N LYS A 134 -2.15 -16.18 -5.72
CA LYS A 134 -3.37 -16.42 -6.50
C LYS A 134 -3.44 -15.60 -7.78
N TYR A 135 -2.58 -14.58 -7.88
CA TYR A 135 -2.41 -13.78 -9.07
C TYR A 135 -0.94 -13.43 -9.26
N PHE A 136 -0.56 -13.17 -10.51
CA PHE A 136 0.76 -12.73 -10.89
C PHE A 136 0.66 -11.45 -11.73
N VAL A 137 1.56 -10.51 -11.48
CA VAL A 137 1.68 -9.27 -12.25
C VAL A 137 3.02 -9.27 -12.98
N SER A 138 3.00 -9.10 -14.30
CA SER A 138 4.20 -8.84 -15.10
C SER A 138 4.44 -7.34 -15.19
N MET A 139 5.69 -6.90 -15.23
CA MET A 139 5.99 -5.59 -15.81
C MET A 139 5.58 -5.58 -17.29
N GLY A 140 4.86 -4.55 -17.71
CA GLY A 140 4.51 -4.26 -19.10
C GLY A 140 5.45 -3.20 -19.69
N CYS A 141 5.55 -2.05 -19.04
CA CYS A 141 6.51 -1.00 -19.39
C CYS A 141 6.84 -0.22 -18.13
N HIS A 142 8.12 -0.02 -17.82
CA HIS A 142 8.52 0.85 -16.72
C HIS A 142 8.64 2.31 -17.22
N HIS A 143 9.18 3.22 -16.41
CA HIS A 143 9.49 4.59 -16.83
C HIS A 143 10.58 4.70 -17.91
N ASP A 144 11.25 3.59 -18.24
CA ASP A 144 12.30 3.48 -19.25
C ASP A 144 11.77 3.37 -20.70
N ASN A 145 10.43 3.40 -20.86
CA ASN A 145 9.75 3.39 -22.15
C ASN A 145 10.09 2.18 -23.05
N PHE A 146 10.39 1.03 -22.43
CA PHE A 146 10.62 -0.22 -23.13
C PHE A 146 9.45 -1.20 -22.89
N ASP A 147 8.77 -1.61 -23.96
CA ASP A 147 7.60 -2.49 -23.87
C ASP A 147 8.03 -3.96 -23.73
N LEU A 148 7.56 -4.65 -22.70
CA LEU A 148 7.84 -6.06 -22.47
C LEU A 148 6.89 -7.00 -23.23
N TRP A 149 6.04 -6.44 -24.08
CA TRP A 149 5.10 -7.17 -24.93
C TRP A 149 5.36 -6.88 -26.41
N ASN A 150 4.72 -7.64 -27.31
CA ASN A 150 4.78 -7.35 -28.75
C ASN A 150 3.96 -6.10 -29.12
N SER A 151 4.48 -4.92 -28.79
CA SER A 151 3.81 -3.64 -29.00
C SER A 151 3.73 -3.27 -30.48
N LYS A 152 2.52 -2.88 -30.93
CA LYS A 152 2.31 -2.34 -32.30
C LYS A 152 2.78 -0.90 -32.45
N TYR A 153 2.93 -0.18 -31.34
CA TYR A 153 3.11 1.27 -31.34
C TYR A 153 4.52 1.70 -30.94
N ASN A 154 5.32 0.80 -30.33
CA ASN A 154 6.71 1.08 -29.97
C ASN A 154 7.63 -0.03 -30.48
N LYS A 155 8.65 0.35 -31.26
CA LYS A 155 9.65 -0.60 -31.77
C LYS A 155 10.62 -1.07 -30.67
N TRP A 156 10.77 -0.28 -29.60
CA TRP A 156 11.58 -0.62 -28.43
C TRP A 156 10.79 -1.57 -27.54
N ASN A 157 10.86 -2.86 -27.90
CA ASN A 157 10.15 -3.89 -27.17
C ASN A 157 10.94 -5.21 -27.09
N ALA A 158 10.54 -6.07 -26.14
CA ALA A 158 11.23 -7.31 -25.80
C ALA A 158 11.20 -8.37 -26.92
N VAL A 159 10.31 -8.24 -27.90
CA VAL A 159 10.28 -9.12 -29.09
C VAL A 159 11.32 -8.68 -30.12
N ASN A 160 11.46 -7.38 -30.34
CA ASN A 160 12.41 -6.83 -31.30
C ASN A 160 13.85 -6.82 -30.77
N MET A 161 14.03 -6.63 -29.46
CA MET A 161 15.33 -6.40 -28.82
C MET A 161 15.48 -7.23 -27.55
N GLY A 162 16.69 -7.20 -26.96
CA GLY A 162 16.97 -7.90 -25.71
C GLY A 162 16.76 -9.42 -25.84
N PRO A 163 15.77 -10.00 -25.11
CA PRO A 163 15.53 -11.44 -25.08
C PRO A 163 14.88 -12.00 -26.36
N LYS A 164 14.32 -11.14 -27.22
CA LYS A 164 13.55 -11.53 -28.42
C LYS A 164 12.39 -12.47 -28.10
N ARG A 165 11.72 -12.19 -26.99
CA ARG A 165 10.63 -12.96 -26.40
C ARG A 165 9.50 -12.01 -26.00
N ASP A 166 8.27 -12.46 -26.17
CA ASP A 166 7.10 -11.73 -25.67
C ASP A 166 6.95 -12.03 -24.17
N VAL A 167 7.60 -11.20 -23.35
CA VAL A 167 7.74 -11.45 -21.91
C VAL A 167 6.37 -11.47 -21.23
N VAL A 168 5.50 -10.52 -21.58
CA VAL A 168 4.13 -10.47 -21.05
C VAL A 168 3.33 -11.72 -21.46
N GLN A 169 3.38 -12.15 -22.72
CA GLN A 169 2.64 -13.33 -23.17
C GLN A 169 3.15 -14.62 -22.51
N GLU A 170 4.46 -14.78 -22.36
CA GLU A 170 5.03 -15.99 -21.76
C GLU A 170 4.70 -16.08 -20.25
N TRP A 171 4.73 -14.96 -19.53
CA TRP A 171 4.23 -14.92 -18.15
C TRP A 171 2.73 -15.23 -18.07
N GLN A 172 1.92 -14.66 -18.97
CA GLN A 172 0.48 -14.93 -19.03
C GLN A 172 0.19 -16.41 -19.22
N LYS A 173 0.86 -17.06 -20.18
CA LYS A 173 0.72 -18.49 -20.45
C LYS A 173 1.07 -19.34 -19.22
N ALA A 174 2.19 -19.02 -18.55
CA ALA A 174 2.59 -19.70 -17.32
C ALA A 174 1.55 -19.48 -16.20
N ALA A 175 1.14 -18.24 -15.94
CA ALA A 175 0.15 -17.92 -14.91
C ALA A 175 -1.14 -18.73 -15.10
N ARG A 176 -1.69 -18.73 -16.32
CA ARG A 176 -2.89 -19.49 -16.67
C ARG A 176 -2.69 -21.00 -16.52
N LYS A 177 -1.57 -21.54 -16.98
CA LYS A 177 -1.23 -22.97 -16.86
C LYS A 177 -1.21 -23.44 -15.40
N TYR A 178 -0.73 -22.58 -14.49
CA TYR A 178 -0.72 -22.89 -13.05
C TYR A 178 -1.98 -22.43 -12.31
N GLY A 179 -2.95 -21.83 -13.00
CA GLY A 179 -4.25 -21.42 -12.44
C GLY A 179 -4.18 -20.15 -11.60
N LEU A 180 -3.21 -19.27 -11.87
CA LEU A 180 -3.15 -17.92 -11.30
C LEU A 180 -3.85 -16.94 -12.24
N ARG A 181 -4.50 -15.92 -11.65
CA ARG A 181 -4.97 -14.74 -12.39
C ARG A 181 -3.77 -13.95 -12.88
N PHE A 182 -3.91 -13.28 -14.02
CA PHE A 182 -2.80 -12.59 -14.66
C PHE A 182 -3.07 -11.10 -14.79
N GLY A 183 -2.11 -10.29 -14.35
CA GLY A 183 -2.11 -8.85 -14.53
C GLY A 183 -0.82 -8.31 -15.13
N VAL A 184 -0.87 -7.04 -15.48
CA VAL A 184 0.29 -6.29 -15.97
C VAL A 184 0.35 -4.94 -15.26
N SER A 185 1.55 -4.51 -14.90
CA SER A 185 1.82 -3.16 -14.43
C SER A 185 2.41 -2.30 -15.55
N GLU A 186 1.98 -1.05 -15.66
CA GLU A 186 2.55 -0.07 -16.59
C GLU A 186 2.82 1.25 -15.87
N HIS A 187 3.96 1.85 -16.20
CA HIS A 187 4.48 3.06 -15.59
C HIS A 187 4.77 4.13 -16.66
N MET A 188 4.18 3.95 -17.85
CA MET A 188 4.53 4.65 -19.07
C MET A 188 4.09 6.11 -19.01
N GLY A 189 2.95 6.41 -18.36
CA GLY A 189 2.43 7.78 -18.28
C GLY A 189 3.41 8.78 -17.66
N ALA A 190 4.26 8.33 -16.73
CA ALA A 190 5.28 9.18 -16.10
C ALA A 190 6.59 9.24 -16.90
N SER A 191 6.84 8.28 -17.80
CA SER A 191 8.09 8.21 -18.57
C SER A 191 8.36 9.48 -19.38
N PHE A 192 7.31 10.14 -19.87
CA PHE A 192 7.40 11.33 -20.72
C PHE A 192 8.20 12.47 -20.10
N THR A 193 8.00 12.77 -18.82
CA THR A 193 8.75 13.81 -18.10
C THR A 193 9.89 13.22 -17.27
N TRP A 194 9.74 11.99 -16.78
CA TRP A 194 10.75 11.31 -15.96
C TRP A 194 12.05 11.04 -16.72
N PHE A 195 11.97 10.72 -18.01
CA PHE A 195 13.15 10.32 -18.80
C PHE A 195 13.92 11.51 -19.41
N GLN A 196 13.48 12.75 -19.17
CA GLN A 196 14.06 13.97 -19.77
C GLN A 196 15.50 14.27 -19.30
N ASP A 197 15.98 13.64 -18.23
CA ASP A 197 17.40 13.71 -17.86
C ASP A 197 18.33 13.15 -18.97
N SER A 198 17.83 12.25 -19.82
CA SER A 198 18.56 11.72 -20.99
C SER A 198 18.81 12.76 -22.10
N HIS A 199 18.16 13.93 -22.07
CA HIS A 199 18.37 15.02 -23.04
C HIS A 199 19.44 16.02 -22.58
N LYS A 200 19.99 15.85 -21.37
CA LYS A 200 20.93 16.78 -20.76
C LYS A 200 22.37 16.50 -21.20
N ALA A 201 23.31 17.15 -20.52
CA ALA A 201 24.74 16.94 -20.62
C ALA A 201 25.35 17.08 -19.22
N ASP A 202 26.55 16.52 -19.07
CA ASP A 202 27.42 16.81 -17.93
C ASP A 202 27.66 18.33 -17.81
N LYS A 203 27.74 18.84 -16.58
CA LYS A 203 28.05 20.25 -16.31
C LYS A 203 29.54 20.50 -16.14
N THR A 204 30.30 19.48 -15.74
CA THR A 204 31.73 19.54 -15.47
C THR A 204 32.44 18.30 -16.01
N GLY A 205 33.78 18.29 -16.00
CA GLY A 205 34.57 17.14 -16.45
C GLY A 205 34.82 17.10 -17.96
N PRO A 206 35.52 16.06 -18.45
CA PRO A 206 36.02 16.00 -19.84
C PRO A 206 34.95 15.99 -20.93
N LYS A 207 33.71 15.61 -20.58
CA LYS A 207 32.57 15.55 -21.49
C LYS A 207 31.51 16.62 -21.18
N ALA A 208 31.87 17.65 -20.40
CA ALA A 208 30.98 18.76 -20.07
C ALA A 208 30.39 19.41 -21.32
N GLY A 209 29.07 19.63 -21.32
CA GLY A 209 28.33 20.26 -22.42
C GLY A 209 28.09 19.36 -23.63
N ILE A 210 28.61 18.12 -23.66
CA ILE A 210 28.30 17.15 -24.71
C ILE A 210 26.94 16.51 -24.40
N PRO A 211 25.92 16.66 -25.26
CA PRO A 211 24.60 16.08 -25.02
C PRO A 211 24.67 14.56 -24.90
N TYR A 212 23.86 14.01 -24.00
CA TYR A 212 23.64 12.57 -23.90
C TYR A 212 22.84 12.06 -25.10
N ASP A 213 22.73 10.73 -25.22
CA ASP A 213 22.12 10.11 -26.40
C ASP A 213 20.60 10.34 -26.53
N GLY A 214 19.90 10.71 -25.46
CA GLY A 214 18.49 11.11 -25.52
C GLY A 214 18.23 12.40 -26.27
N ALA A 215 19.24 13.29 -26.35
CA ALA A 215 19.14 14.52 -27.15
C ALA A 215 19.14 14.26 -28.67
N ASN A 216 19.50 13.05 -29.11
CA ASN A 216 19.52 12.68 -30.52
C ASN A 216 18.12 12.26 -30.99
N GLU A 217 17.56 13.01 -31.96
CA GLU A 217 16.23 12.79 -32.51
C GLU A 217 15.98 11.37 -33.06
N LYS A 218 17.04 10.66 -33.47
CA LYS A 218 16.96 9.27 -33.93
C LYS A 218 16.42 8.32 -32.86
N TYR A 219 16.57 8.67 -31.59
CA TYR A 219 16.20 7.82 -30.45
C TYR A 219 15.04 8.39 -29.63
N TRP A 220 14.33 9.42 -30.11
CA TRP A 220 13.18 9.99 -29.40
C TRP A 220 11.98 9.05 -29.27
N ASP A 221 11.93 7.97 -30.05
CA ASP A 221 10.95 6.90 -29.82
C ASP A 221 11.24 6.07 -28.57
N LEU A 222 12.47 6.09 -28.05
CA LEU A 222 12.82 5.57 -26.72
C LEU A 222 12.78 6.69 -25.65
N TYR A 223 13.47 7.80 -25.90
CA TYR A 223 13.71 8.83 -24.88
C TYR A 223 12.63 9.92 -24.81
N HIS A 224 11.58 9.79 -25.61
CA HIS A 224 10.60 10.84 -25.90
C HIS A 224 11.24 12.06 -26.57
N LYS A 225 10.41 12.87 -27.25
CA LYS A 225 10.84 14.20 -27.68
C LYS A 225 11.12 15.10 -26.45
N PRO A 226 11.93 16.16 -26.58
CA PRO A 226 12.13 17.12 -25.50
C PRO A 226 10.79 17.65 -24.99
N ALA A 227 10.57 17.58 -23.68
CA ALA A 227 9.40 18.16 -23.04
C ALA A 227 9.44 19.70 -23.11
N ASP A 228 8.27 20.34 -23.09
CA ASP A 228 8.18 21.78 -22.92
C ASP A 228 8.83 22.19 -21.59
N THR A 229 9.47 23.37 -21.55
CA THR A 229 10.27 23.82 -20.39
C THR A 229 9.49 23.87 -19.06
N ASN A 230 8.16 24.04 -19.15
CA ASN A 230 7.23 24.10 -18.03
C ASN A 230 6.57 22.76 -17.69
N ASP A 231 6.74 21.73 -18.54
CA ASP A 231 6.14 20.42 -18.34
C ASP A 231 7.02 19.53 -17.46
N ARG A 232 6.90 19.75 -16.15
CA ARG A 232 7.72 19.08 -15.11
C ARG A 232 6.90 18.23 -14.14
N SER A 233 5.60 18.10 -14.41
CA SER A 233 4.70 17.30 -13.56
C SER A 233 4.97 15.81 -13.75
N TRP A 234 4.56 15.00 -12.77
CA TRP A 234 4.66 13.54 -12.86
C TRP A 234 3.98 12.99 -14.12
N TYR A 235 2.78 13.49 -14.44
CA TYR A 235 2.14 13.26 -15.72
C TYR A 235 2.17 14.53 -16.54
N SER A 236 2.62 14.40 -17.79
CA SER A 236 2.67 15.48 -18.76
C SER A 236 1.29 16.09 -19.03
N THR A 237 1.26 17.35 -19.44
CA THR A 237 0.06 18.01 -20.00
C THR A 237 -0.07 17.92 -21.53
N ASN A 238 0.90 17.30 -22.21
CA ASN A 238 0.93 17.17 -23.67
C ASN A 238 -0.12 16.16 -24.18
N SER A 239 -1.09 16.64 -24.96
CA SER A 239 -2.19 15.81 -25.47
C SER A 239 -1.75 14.70 -26.43
N GLU A 240 -0.65 14.87 -27.16
CA GLU A 240 -0.12 13.83 -28.05
C GLU A 240 0.39 12.63 -27.23
N TRP A 241 1.05 12.89 -26.11
CA TRP A 241 1.54 11.84 -25.21
C TRP A 241 0.41 11.15 -24.44
N HIS A 242 -0.70 11.86 -24.15
CA HIS A 242 -1.90 11.24 -23.59
C HIS A 242 -2.49 10.20 -24.54
N GLU A 243 -2.60 10.56 -25.81
CA GLU A 243 -3.11 9.68 -26.87
C GLU A 243 -2.15 8.52 -27.17
N GLU A 244 -0.84 8.75 -27.14
CA GLU A 244 0.17 7.69 -27.26
C GLU A 244 0.04 6.66 -26.13
N TRP A 245 -0.03 7.14 -24.88
CA TRP A 245 -0.23 6.27 -23.73
C TRP A 245 -1.53 5.47 -23.87
N TYR A 246 -2.63 6.12 -24.23
CA TYR A 246 -3.92 5.47 -24.42
C TYR A 246 -3.85 4.33 -25.45
N LYS A 247 -3.25 4.57 -26.62
CA LYS A 247 -3.09 3.56 -27.68
C LYS A 247 -2.26 2.37 -27.22
N ARG A 248 -1.16 2.61 -26.51
CA ARG A 248 -0.26 1.55 -26.05
C ARG A 248 -0.88 0.70 -24.93
N VAL A 249 -1.52 1.32 -23.94
CA VAL A 249 -2.22 0.58 -22.88
C VAL A 249 -3.43 -0.17 -23.43
N THR A 250 -4.17 0.40 -24.38
CA THR A 250 -5.30 -0.32 -25.01
C THR A 250 -4.84 -1.49 -25.88
N ASP A 251 -3.71 -1.39 -26.59
CA ASP A 251 -3.10 -2.54 -27.26
C ASP A 251 -2.78 -3.66 -26.26
N LEU A 252 -2.20 -3.32 -25.12
CA LEU A 252 -1.94 -4.30 -24.07
C LEU A 252 -3.25 -4.95 -23.54
N ILE A 253 -4.29 -4.17 -23.27
CA ILE A 253 -5.59 -4.70 -22.82
C ILE A 253 -6.20 -5.66 -23.87
N ASP A 254 -6.19 -5.24 -25.14
CA ASP A 254 -6.90 -5.94 -26.22
C ASP A 254 -6.24 -7.26 -26.61
N ASN A 255 -4.91 -7.36 -26.55
CA ASN A 255 -4.21 -8.57 -27.00
C ASN A 255 -3.88 -9.55 -25.87
N TYR A 256 -3.90 -9.12 -24.59
CA TYR A 256 -3.39 -9.94 -23.47
C TYR A 256 -4.43 -10.29 -22.40
N ASP A 257 -5.72 -9.96 -22.58
CA ASP A 257 -6.82 -10.47 -21.74
C ASP A 257 -6.50 -10.49 -20.24
N LEU A 258 -6.27 -9.29 -19.72
CA LEU A 258 -5.81 -9.06 -18.38
C LEU A 258 -6.95 -9.28 -17.37
N ASP A 259 -6.63 -9.94 -16.25
CA ASP A 259 -7.48 -9.91 -15.05
C ASP A 259 -7.21 -8.64 -14.24
N LEU A 260 -5.99 -8.10 -14.30
CA LEU A 260 -5.58 -6.92 -13.54
C LEU A 260 -4.68 -5.99 -14.37
N LEU A 261 -4.93 -4.68 -14.30
CA LEU A 261 -4.04 -3.65 -14.82
C LEU A 261 -3.64 -2.71 -13.67
N TYR A 262 -2.35 -2.59 -13.43
CA TYR A 262 -1.79 -1.66 -12.45
C TYR A 262 -1.09 -0.50 -13.16
N THR A 263 -1.49 0.72 -12.84
CA THR A 263 -0.80 1.93 -13.29
C THR A 263 -0.08 2.60 -12.14
N ASP A 264 1.21 2.88 -12.32
CA ASP A 264 2.03 3.56 -11.32
C ASP A 264 1.69 5.05 -11.21
N GLY A 265 1.42 5.49 -9.98
CA GLY A 265 0.93 6.83 -9.63
C GLY A 265 -0.60 6.92 -9.64
N ALA A 266 -1.14 8.14 -9.55
CA ALA A 266 -2.59 8.38 -9.63
C ALA A 266 -3.14 8.05 -11.03
N LEU A 267 -4.46 8.12 -11.24
CA LEU A 267 -5.01 7.90 -12.59
C LEU A 267 -4.35 8.85 -13.62
N PRO A 268 -3.63 8.35 -14.65
CA PRO A 268 -2.97 9.21 -15.61
C PRO A 268 -3.98 10.05 -16.37
N PHE A 269 -3.66 11.33 -16.56
CA PHE A 269 -4.43 12.22 -17.42
C PHE A 269 -5.93 12.30 -17.05
N GLY A 270 -6.27 12.10 -15.77
CA GLY A 270 -7.64 12.13 -15.23
C GLY A 270 -8.11 13.49 -14.69
N LYS A 271 -7.35 14.57 -14.90
CA LYS A 271 -7.70 15.93 -14.43
C LYS A 271 -8.95 16.45 -15.16
N VAL A 272 -9.69 17.38 -14.53
CA VAL A 272 -10.89 17.99 -15.11
C VAL A 272 -10.59 18.54 -16.51
N GLY A 273 -11.43 18.19 -17.49
CA GLY A 273 -11.24 18.55 -18.90
C GLY A 273 -10.39 17.56 -19.72
N ASN A 274 -9.80 16.55 -19.08
CA ASN A 274 -9.11 15.43 -19.72
C ASN A 274 -9.63 14.09 -19.19
N ASP A 275 -10.16 13.27 -20.08
CA ASP A 275 -10.84 12.02 -19.76
C ASP A 275 -10.06 10.77 -20.21
N VAL A 276 -8.82 10.93 -20.71
CA VAL A 276 -8.03 9.83 -21.29
C VAL A 276 -7.82 8.68 -20.29
N GLY A 277 -7.46 8.98 -19.04
CA GLY A 277 -7.35 7.94 -18.00
C GLY A 277 -8.67 7.22 -17.75
N ARG A 278 -9.78 7.95 -17.66
CA ARG A 278 -11.11 7.37 -17.44
C ARG A 278 -11.57 6.55 -18.65
N LYS A 279 -11.23 6.96 -19.87
CA LYS A 279 -11.46 6.20 -21.11
C LYS A 279 -10.73 4.87 -21.08
N MET A 280 -9.49 4.83 -20.61
CA MET A 280 -8.73 3.60 -20.46
C MET A 280 -9.40 2.66 -19.46
N VAL A 281 -9.77 3.15 -18.27
CA VAL A 281 -10.45 2.33 -17.25
C VAL A 281 -11.79 1.80 -17.74
N ALA A 282 -12.61 2.66 -18.38
CA ALA A 282 -13.88 2.25 -18.98
C ALA A 282 -13.67 1.19 -20.08
N HIS A 283 -12.61 1.31 -20.90
CA HIS A 283 -12.26 0.31 -21.90
C HIS A 283 -11.91 -1.03 -21.27
N LEU A 284 -11.05 -1.06 -20.25
CA LEU A 284 -10.70 -2.28 -19.51
C LEU A 284 -11.94 -2.99 -18.95
N TYR A 285 -12.81 -2.25 -18.25
CA TYR A 285 -14.01 -2.81 -17.65
C TYR A 285 -15.01 -3.32 -18.70
N ASN A 286 -15.26 -2.55 -19.74
CA ASN A 286 -16.15 -2.96 -20.83
C ASN A 286 -15.59 -4.17 -21.59
N LYS A 287 -14.27 -4.25 -21.80
CA LYS A 287 -13.62 -5.40 -22.45
C LYS A 287 -13.76 -6.66 -21.59
N SER A 288 -13.64 -6.52 -20.27
CA SER A 288 -13.87 -7.61 -19.32
C SER A 288 -15.30 -8.16 -19.46
N ILE A 289 -16.31 -7.27 -19.43
CA ILE A 289 -17.72 -7.63 -19.58
C ILE A 289 -18.00 -8.27 -20.93
N GLU A 290 -17.52 -7.66 -22.03
CA GLU A 290 -17.68 -8.19 -23.39
C GLU A 290 -17.18 -9.63 -23.50
N LYS A 291 -16.01 -9.90 -22.89
CA LYS A 291 -15.33 -11.19 -23.02
C LYS A 291 -15.85 -12.25 -22.07
N ARG A 292 -16.26 -11.87 -20.85
CA ARG A 292 -16.55 -12.81 -19.74
C ARG A 292 -18.02 -12.82 -19.34
N GLY A 293 -18.83 -11.90 -19.87
CA GLY A 293 -20.22 -11.71 -19.47
C GLY A 293 -20.41 -11.01 -18.13
N ALA A 294 -19.32 -10.70 -17.43
CA ALA A 294 -19.30 -10.02 -16.14
C ALA A 294 -18.02 -9.20 -15.98
N LEU A 295 -18.05 -8.21 -15.10
CA LEU A 295 -16.89 -7.41 -14.74
C LEU A 295 -15.96 -8.23 -13.84
N GLU A 296 -14.86 -8.71 -14.41
CA GLU A 296 -13.83 -9.50 -13.72
C GLU A 296 -12.49 -8.76 -13.64
N ALA A 297 -12.33 -7.66 -14.36
CA ALA A 297 -11.08 -6.90 -14.41
C ALA A 297 -10.92 -6.02 -13.17
N VAL A 298 -9.68 -5.94 -12.69
CA VAL A 298 -9.26 -5.05 -11.61
C VAL A 298 -8.37 -3.96 -12.20
N TYR A 299 -8.65 -2.71 -11.88
CA TYR A 299 -7.73 -1.60 -12.12
C TYR A 299 -7.13 -1.13 -10.80
N ASN A 300 -5.81 -0.97 -10.76
CA ASN A 300 -5.05 -0.47 -9.61
C ASN A 300 -4.37 0.86 -9.96
N CYS A 301 -4.41 1.82 -9.04
CA CYS A 301 -3.56 3.02 -9.09
C CYS A 301 -3.37 3.61 -7.69
N LYS A 302 -2.38 4.49 -7.53
CA LYS A 302 -2.04 5.19 -6.28
C LYS A 302 -2.96 6.39 -6.02
N GLN A 303 -4.26 6.16 -6.13
CA GLN A 303 -5.31 7.14 -5.87
C GLN A 303 -6.43 6.48 -5.06
N GLU A 304 -7.03 7.24 -4.13
CA GLU A 304 -8.20 6.77 -3.39
C GLU A 304 -9.28 6.22 -4.33
N SER A 305 -9.87 5.10 -3.93
CA SER A 305 -10.82 4.36 -4.76
C SER A 305 -12.07 5.17 -5.07
N GLU A 306 -12.69 5.74 -4.04
CA GLU A 306 -14.05 6.30 -4.08
C GLU A 306 -15.09 5.37 -4.76
N GLY A 307 -14.86 4.06 -4.74
CA GLY A 307 -15.70 3.04 -5.39
C GLY A 307 -15.46 2.86 -6.89
N LYS A 308 -14.34 3.34 -7.46
CA LYS A 308 -14.09 3.30 -8.92
C LYS A 308 -13.04 2.27 -9.35
N TRP A 309 -12.12 1.94 -8.45
CA TRP A 309 -10.96 1.07 -8.69
C TRP A 309 -10.38 0.54 -7.37
N VAL A 310 -9.30 -0.23 -7.43
CA VAL A 310 -8.53 -0.62 -6.25
C VAL A 310 -7.45 0.43 -6.00
N GLN A 311 -7.47 1.04 -4.80
CA GLN A 311 -6.37 1.89 -4.37
C GLN A 311 -5.15 1.03 -4.09
N ASP A 312 -4.01 1.45 -4.59
CA ASP A 312 -2.72 0.84 -4.34
C ASP A 312 -1.83 1.75 -3.47
N LEU A 313 -1.21 1.19 -2.43
CA LEU A 313 -0.30 1.90 -1.52
C LEU A 313 1.13 1.39 -1.65
N GLU A 314 1.99 2.21 -2.24
CA GLU A 314 3.41 1.88 -2.43
C GLU A 314 4.16 1.68 -1.12
N ARG A 315 4.77 0.50 -0.93
CA ARG A 315 5.56 0.13 0.27
C ARG A 315 4.83 0.50 1.55
N GLY A 316 3.52 0.25 1.53
CA GLY A 316 2.57 0.93 2.37
C GLY A 316 1.70 -0.03 3.17
N VAL A 317 1.02 0.55 4.14
CA VAL A 317 0.04 -0.14 4.96
C VAL A 317 -1.16 0.78 5.18
N MET A 318 -2.30 0.21 5.57
CA MET A 318 -3.41 1.00 6.12
C MET A 318 -3.33 1.01 7.64
N GLY A 319 -3.84 2.08 8.28
CA GLY A 319 -3.91 2.17 9.74
C GLY A 319 -5.07 1.38 10.37
N GLY A 320 -6.04 0.96 9.55
CA GLY A 320 -7.20 0.20 9.99
C GLY A 320 -7.91 -0.44 8.79
N ILE A 321 -9.10 -0.99 9.04
CA ILE A 321 -9.93 -1.61 8.00
C ILE A 321 -10.40 -0.52 7.03
N ASN A 322 -10.13 -0.69 5.75
CA ASN A 322 -10.68 0.16 4.70
C ASN A 322 -11.99 -0.45 4.17
N PRO A 323 -13.10 0.31 4.08
CA PRO A 323 -14.35 -0.19 3.49
C PRO A 323 -14.19 -0.53 2.00
N TYR A 324 -13.28 0.15 1.29
CA TYR A 324 -12.89 -0.19 -0.07
C TYR A 324 -11.72 -1.17 -0.03
N PRO A 325 -11.85 -2.37 -0.63
CA PRO A 325 -10.72 -3.25 -0.87
C PRO A 325 -9.58 -2.51 -1.56
N TRP A 326 -8.37 -2.74 -1.07
CA TRP A 326 -7.16 -2.05 -1.49
C TRP A 326 -6.03 -3.05 -1.75
N GLN A 327 -4.94 -2.58 -2.34
CA GLN A 327 -3.71 -3.34 -2.52
C GLN A 327 -2.54 -2.54 -1.95
N THR A 328 -1.50 -3.22 -1.51
CA THR A 328 -0.17 -2.64 -1.44
C THR A 328 0.79 -3.47 -2.27
N ASP A 329 1.61 -2.78 -3.04
CA ASP A 329 2.81 -3.29 -3.65
C ASP A 329 4.02 -3.04 -2.74
N THR A 330 4.85 -4.05 -2.58
CA THR A 330 6.14 -3.91 -1.91
C THR A 330 7.13 -4.93 -2.46
N SER A 331 8.38 -4.89 -2.02
CA SER A 331 9.44 -5.79 -2.49
C SER A 331 10.21 -6.40 -1.32
N ILE A 332 10.58 -7.68 -1.47
CA ILE A 332 11.54 -8.32 -0.57
C ILE A 332 12.93 -7.64 -0.65
N GLY A 333 13.19 -6.90 -1.73
CA GLY A 333 14.42 -6.15 -1.95
C GLY A 333 14.17 -4.70 -2.37
N ASP A 334 15.02 -4.18 -3.26
CA ASP A 334 14.71 -3.03 -4.11
C ASP A 334 13.64 -3.44 -5.15
N TRP A 335 13.15 -2.53 -6.00
CA TRP A 335 12.20 -2.92 -7.06
C TRP A 335 12.89 -3.69 -8.19
N TYR A 336 13.99 -3.16 -8.72
CA TYR A 336 14.90 -3.88 -9.62
C TYR A 336 16.07 -4.51 -8.87
N TYR A 337 16.70 -5.51 -9.47
CA TYR A 337 17.83 -6.20 -8.85
C TYR A 337 19.00 -5.25 -8.56
N ASN A 338 19.43 -5.31 -7.30
CA ASN A 338 20.57 -4.58 -6.79
C ASN A 338 21.46 -5.59 -6.06
N LYS A 339 22.66 -5.83 -6.60
CA LYS A 339 23.58 -6.85 -6.06
C LYS A 339 24.06 -6.57 -4.64
N ASN A 340 23.89 -5.35 -4.15
CA ASN A 340 24.29 -4.92 -2.80
C ASN A 340 23.11 -4.83 -1.83
N TRP A 341 21.91 -5.21 -2.26
CA TRP A 341 20.71 -5.11 -1.44
C TRP A 341 20.65 -6.20 -0.37
N LYS A 342 20.05 -5.88 0.77
CA LYS A 342 19.76 -6.84 1.83
C LYS A 342 18.29 -7.21 1.78
N PHE A 343 17.99 -8.48 1.53
CA PHE A 343 16.59 -8.91 1.45
C PHE A 343 15.91 -8.87 2.83
N ARG A 344 14.60 -8.66 2.81
CA ARG A 344 13.75 -8.77 3.99
C ARG A 344 13.68 -10.24 4.42
N PRO A 345 13.64 -10.53 5.73
CA PRO A 345 13.44 -11.89 6.21
C PRO A 345 12.04 -12.41 5.84
N THR A 346 11.88 -13.72 5.65
CA THR A 346 10.59 -14.37 5.35
C THR A 346 9.47 -13.99 6.31
N SER A 347 9.80 -13.84 7.61
CA SER A 347 8.84 -13.42 8.63
C SER A 347 8.16 -12.09 8.29
N TRP A 348 8.91 -11.14 7.74
CA TRP A 348 8.37 -9.84 7.35
C TRP A 348 7.30 -9.98 6.25
N SER A 349 7.56 -10.77 5.20
CA SER A 349 6.58 -10.98 4.13
C SER A 349 5.31 -11.67 4.62
N ILE A 350 5.44 -12.67 5.49
CA ILE A 350 4.30 -13.38 6.10
C ILE A 350 3.51 -12.43 7.02
N HIS A 351 4.19 -11.65 7.86
CA HIS A 351 3.52 -10.74 8.78
C HIS A 351 2.79 -9.62 8.05
N MET A 352 3.42 -9.04 7.02
CA MET A 352 2.77 -8.07 6.14
C MET A 352 1.51 -8.66 5.51
N LEU A 353 1.59 -9.87 4.95
CA LEU A 353 0.43 -10.55 4.36
C LEU A 353 -0.73 -10.67 5.36
N VAL A 354 -0.45 -11.12 6.58
CA VAL A 354 -1.47 -11.28 7.63
C VAL A 354 -2.08 -9.93 8.05
N ASP A 355 -1.26 -8.88 8.24
CA ASP A 355 -1.73 -7.54 8.63
C ASP A 355 -2.56 -6.87 7.52
N ILE A 356 -2.11 -6.94 6.28
CA ILE A 356 -2.79 -6.36 5.12
C ILE A 356 -4.17 -6.99 4.94
N VAL A 357 -4.25 -8.32 5.03
CA VAL A 357 -5.50 -9.06 4.83
C VAL A 357 -6.52 -8.75 5.91
N SER A 358 -6.09 -8.57 7.16
CA SER A 358 -7.01 -8.20 8.24
C SER A 358 -7.55 -6.77 8.13
N LYS A 359 -6.94 -5.95 7.27
CA LYS A 359 -7.34 -4.56 6.97
C LYS A 359 -8.04 -4.39 5.62
N ASN A 360 -8.53 -5.50 5.04
CA ASN A 360 -9.23 -5.55 3.75
C ASN A 360 -8.34 -5.38 2.51
N GLY A 361 -7.04 -5.62 2.64
CA GLY A 361 -6.08 -5.45 1.55
C GLY A 361 -5.68 -6.75 0.86
N CYS A 362 -5.00 -6.60 -0.28
CA CYS A 362 -4.18 -7.63 -0.92
C CYS A 362 -2.71 -7.21 -0.93
N LEU A 363 -1.79 -8.15 -0.72
CA LEU A 363 -0.35 -7.94 -0.84
C LEU A 363 0.10 -8.36 -2.24
N LEU A 364 0.68 -7.41 -2.99
CA LEU A 364 1.43 -7.67 -4.21
C LEU A 364 2.93 -7.61 -3.90
N LEU A 365 3.55 -8.78 -3.73
CA LEU A 365 4.97 -8.86 -3.37
C LEU A 365 5.85 -9.00 -4.61
N ASN A 366 6.72 -8.03 -4.85
CA ASN A 366 7.74 -8.11 -5.86
C ASN A 366 8.84 -9.11 -5.47
N VAL A 367 9.09 -10.06 -6.37
CA VAL A 367 10.18 -11.03 -6.28
C VAL A 367 11.26 -10.59 -7.25
N VAL A 368 12.37 -10.12 -6.68
CA VAL A 368 13.46 -9.49 -7.42
C VAL A 368 14.27 -10.55 -8.17
N GLN A 369 14.40 -10.39 -9.49
CA GLN A 369 15.08 -11.32 -10.40
C GLN A 369 16.34 -10.71 -11.00
N ARG A 370 17.37 -11.54 -11.18
CA ARG A 370 18.58 -11.18 -11.93
C ARG A 370 18.26 -10.86 -13.40
N PRO A 371 19.16 -10.20 -14.14
CA PRO A 371 18.97 -9.90 -15.57
C PRO A 371 18.77 -11.14 -16.43
N ASP A 372 19.38 -12.26 -16.06
CA ASP A 372 19.25 -13.53 -16.77
C ASP A 372 17.94 -14.27 -16.41
N GLY A 373 17.14 -13.75 -15.47
CA GLY A 373 15.88 -14.34 -15.00
C GLY A 373 16.02 -15.37 -13.87
N SER A 374 17.24 -15.61 -13.38
CA SER A 374 17.44 -16.44 -12.18
C SER A 374 17.16 -15.67 -10.88
N LEU A 375 16.89 -16.41 -9.80
CA LEU A 375 16.74 -15.88 -8.46
C LEU A 375 18.01 -16.14 -7.64
N ASP A 376 18.28 -15.26 -6.67
CA ASP A 376 19.27 -15.53 -5.64
C ASP A 376 18.79 -16.63 -4.70
N GLN A 377 19.74 -17.38 -4.12
CA GLN A 377 19.44 -18.48 -3.20
C GLN A 377 18.59 -18.02 -2.00
N GLU A 378 18.82 -16.82 -1.48
CA GLU A 378 18.04 -16.24 -0.38
C GLU A 378 16.58 -15.99 -0.77
N VAL A 379 16.35 -15.59 -2.03
CA VAL A 379 15.00 -15.37 -2.58
C VAL A 379 14.29 -16.71 -2.79
N GLU A 380 15.00 -17.73 -3.29
CA GLU A 380 14.49 -19.10 -3.41
C GLU A 380 14.09 -19.65 -2.03
N GLN A 381 14.96 -19.50 -1.03
CA GLN A 381 14.69 -19.93 0.35
C GLN A 381 13.45 -19.23 0.93
N THR A 382 13.32 -17.91 0.72
CA THR A 382 12.15 -17.15 1.17
C THR A 382 10.86 -17.73 0.57
N LEU A 383 10.84 -18.01 -0.73
CA LEU A 383 9.67 -18.58 -1.40
C LEU A 383 9.36 -20.02 -0.95
N GLU A 384 10.38 -20.83 -0.69
CA GLU A 384 10.22 -22.18 -0.14
C GLU A 384 9.65 -22.17 1.28
N GLU A 385 10.10 -21.26 2.13
CA GLU A 385 9.58 -21.09 3.48
C GLU A 385 8.14 -20.57 3.47
N MET A 386 7.84 -19.59 2.62
CA MET A 386 6.45 -19.15 2.39
C MET A 386 5.58 -20.30 1.89
N ALA A 387 6.09 -21.17 1.01
CA ALA A 387 5.35 -22.33 0.53
C ALA A 387 5.01 -23.32 1.66
N LYS A 388 5.98 -23.63 2.52
CA LYS A 388 5.77 -24.48 3.70
C LYS A 388 4.74 -23.87 4.65
N TRP A 389 4.83 -22.56 4.89
CA TRP A 389 3.87 -21.82 5.72
C TRP A 389 2.46 -21.85 5.13
N ASN A 390 2.33 -21.58 3.83
CA ASN A 390 1.05 -21.52 3.14
C ASN A 390 0.29 -22.86 3.15
N VAL A 391 0.99 -23.99 3.10
CA VAL A 391 0.35 -25.33 3.22
C VAL A 391 -0.42 -25.47 4.53
N ILE A 392 0.06 -24.86 5.61
CA ILE A 392 -0.55 -24.97 6.95
C ILE A 392 -1.53 -23.81 7.20
N PHE A 393 -1.13 -22.58 6.88
CA PHE A 393 -1.84 -21.37 7.29
C PHE A 393 -2.63 -20.69 6.17
N GLY A 394 -2.59 -21.18 4.93
CA GLY A 394 -3.28 -20.55 3.79
C GLY A 394 -4.79 -20.35 4.00
N GLU A 395 -5.42 -21.15 4.87
CA GLU A 395 -6.85 -21.00 5.20
C GLU A 395 -7.18 -19.75 6.03
N VAL A 396 -6.23 -19.17 6.75
CA VAL A 396 -6.42 -17.93 7.53
C VAL A 396 -6.31 -16.68 6.66
N ILE A 397 -5.83 -16.85 5.43
CA ILE A 397 -5.60 -15.81 4.43
C ILE A 397 -6.68 -15.86 3.35
N HIS A 398 -6.69 -16.91 2.53
CA HIS A 398 -7.45 -16.94 1.28
C HIS A 398 -8.95 -17.10 1.52
N GLY A 399 -9.75 -16.33 0.77
CA GLY A 399 -11.21 -16.34 0.88
C GLY A 399 -11.74 -15.76 2.20
N THR A 400 -10.90 -15.07 2.98
CA THR A 400 -11.32 -14.45 4.23
C THR A 400 -11.72 -12.98 4.04
N ARG A 401 -12.39 -12.40 5.03
CA ARG A 401 -12.67 -10.97 5.15
C ARG A 401 -12.20 -10.46 6.52
N PRO A 402 -11.92 -9.17 6.69
CA PRO A 402 -11.69 -8.59 8.01
C PRO A 402 -12.79 -8.96 8.99
N TRP A 403 -12.46 -9.06 10.28
CA TRP A 403 -13.47 -9.08 11.32
C TRP A 403 -13.99 -7.65 11.60
N LEU A 404 -14.64 -7.45 12.75
CA LEU A 404 -15.13 -6.14 13.20
C LEU A 404 -14.00 -5.19 13.64
N VAL A 405 -12.84 -5.76 14.00
CA VAL A 405 -11.57 -5.06 14.24
C VAL A 405 -10.46 -5.83 13.52
N TYR A 406 -9.42 -5.14 13.05
CA TYR A 406 -8.35 -5.78 12.28
C TYR A 406 -7.38 -6.58 13.14
N GLY A 407 -7.24 -6.24 14.43
CA GLY A 407 -6.22 -6.79 15.30
C GLY A 407 -6.07 -6.05 16.62
N GLU A 408 -5.12 -6.54 17.42
CA GLU A 408 -4.64 -5.97 18.69
C GLU A 408 -3.12 -6.14 18.81
N GLY A 409 -2.50 -5.48 19.79
CA GLY A 409 -1.06 -5.56 20.02
C GLY A 409 -0.35 -4.21 20.04
N PRO A 410 0.94 -4.23 20.43
CA PRO A 410 1.74 -3.02 20.62
C PRO A 410 2.06 -2.28 19.31
N ILE A 411 2.16 -2.98 18.17
CA ILE A 411 2.55 -2.36 16.91
C ILE A 411 1.32 -1.89 16.14
N ARG A 412 1.16 -0.55 16.08
CA ARG A 412 0.11 0.12 15.30
C ARG A 412 0.71 0.86 14.13
N THR A 413 0.28 0.48 12.93
CA THR A 413 0.66 1.21 11.72
C THR A 413 -0.25 2.43 11.57
N ARG A 414 0.30 3.59 11.19
CA ARG A 414 -0.50 4.81 10.95
C ARG A 414 -1.11 4.88 9.55
N GLY A 415 -0.66 3.99 8.69
CA GLY A 415 -1.00 3.97 7.29
C GLY A 415 -0.29 5.03 6.46
N GLY A 416 -0.23 4.78 5.15
CA GLY A 416 0.48 5.59 4.16
C GLY A 416 1.54 4.79 3.40
N GLY A 417 2.04 5.36 2.31
CA GLY A 417 3.14 4.79 1.52
C GLY A 417 4.50 4.94 2.20
N PHE A 418 5.42 4.02 1.90
CA PHE A 418 6.77 3.92 2.49
C PHE A 418 6.80 3.82 4.02
N LYS A 419 5.83 3.12 4.60
CA LYS A 419 5.69 2.95 6.06
C LYS A 419 5.63 1.49 6.44
N GLU A 420 6.66 0.74 6.08
CA GLU A 420 6.76 -0.71 6.27
C GLU A 420 7.98 -1.15 7.12
N ASP A 421 8.74 -0.19 7.65
CA ASP A 421 9.92 -0.42 8.50
C ASP A 421 9.55 -0.56 9.99
N PHE A 422 8.99 -1.72 10.33
CA PHE A 422 8.75 -2.14 11.71
C PHE A 422 8.79 -3.68 11.81
N ALA A 423 8.82 -4.20 13.03
CA ALA A 423 8.79 -5.63 13.29
C ALA A 423 7.65 -5.96 14.25
N TYR A 424 6.83 -6.93 13.86
CA TYR A 424 5.79 -7.49 14.71
C TYR A 424 6.35 -8.54 15.68
N SER A 425 5.55 -8.86 16.68
CA SER A 425 5.82 -9.89 17.68
C SER A 425 4.64 -10.84 17.83
N SER A 426 4.82 -11.89 18.62
CA SER A 426 3.73 -12.80 19.02
C SER A 426 2.59 -12.11 19.80
N LYS A 427 2.79 -10.88 20.27
CA LYS A 427 1.76 -10.06 20.92
C LYS A 427 0.89 -9.29 19.94
N ASP A 428 1.27 -9.23 18.67
CA ASP A 428 0.51 -8.59 17.60
C ASP A 428 -0.40 -9.65 16.97
N ILE A 429 -1.71 -9.48 17.14
CA ILE A 429 -2.72 -10.45 16.69
C ILE A 429 -3.57 -9.79 15.60
N ARG A 430 -3.90 -10.54 14.56
CA ARG A 430 -4.73 -10.10 13.43
C ARG A 430 -5.91 -11.02 13.24
N PHE A 431 -7.05 -10.41 12.91
CA PHE A 431 -8.33 -11.10 12.81
C PHE A 431 -8.87 -11.15 11.39
N THR A 432 -9.25 -12.34 10.94
CA THR A 432 -9.97 -12.55 9.68
C THR A 432 -11.15 -13.49 9.93
N THR A 433 -12.13 -13.49 9.03
CA THR A 433 -13.33 -14.31 9.13
C THR A 433 -13.64 -15.03 7.83
N ARG A 434 -14.28 -16.20 7.94
CA ARG A 434 -14.87 -16.93 6.82
C ARG A 434 -16.16 -17.59 7.28
N GLY A 435 -17.29 -17.08 6.80
CA GLY A 435 -18.60 -17.46 7.35
C GLY A 435 -18.69 -17.16 8.84
N GLN A 436 -19.07 -18.15 9.65
CA GLN A 436 -19.17 -18.02 11.11
C GLN A 436 -17.85 -18.28 11.86
N THR A 437 -16.77 -18.53 11.13
CA THR A 437 -15.45 -18.79 11.71
C THR A 437 -14.68 -17.48 11.86
N LEU A 438 -14.15 -17.24 13.06
CA LEU A 438 -13.14 -16.22 13.34
C LEU A 438 -11.75 -16.88 13.41
N TYR A 439 -10.79 -16.29 12.71
CA TYR A 439 -9.38 -16.63 12.82
C TYR A 439 -8.67 -15.53 13.60
N ALA A 440 -7.83 -15.92 14.56
CA ALA A 440 -6.92 -15.02 15.26
C ALA A 440 -5.50 -15.51 15.03
N THR A 441 -4.67 -14.66 14.42
CA THR A 441 -3.30 -15.00 14.02
C THR A 441 -2.32 -14.06 14.72
N ALA A 442 -1.56 -14.59 15.66
CA ALA A 442 -0.40 -13.92 16.23
C ALA A 442 0.77 -13.91 15.24
N LEU A 443 1.43 -12.76 15.12
CA LEU A 443 2.57 -12.50 14.24
C LEU A 443 3.90 -12.96 14.88
N GLY A 444 3.86 -14.18 15.38
CA GLY A 444 4.95 -14.89 16.07
C GLY A 444 4.38 -16.00 16.94
N TRP A 445 5.22 -16.93 17.37
CA TRP A 445 4.83 -17.93 18.36
C TRP A 445 5.00 -17.39 19.79
N PRO A 446 3.99 -17.50 20.68
CA PRO A 446 4.14 -17.10 22.09
C PRO A 446 5.12 -18.02 22.83
N ASP A 447 6.23 -17.47 23.33
CA ASP A 447 7.25 -18.25 24.06
C ASP A 447 6.83 -18.59 25.51
N ASP A 448 5.82 -17.92 26.05
CA ASP A 448 5.20 -18.21 27.35
C ASP A 448 4.06 -19.24 27.27
N GLU A 449 3.95 -19.89 26.11
CA GLU A 449 2.92 -20.89 25.79
C GLU A 449 1.48 -20.35 25.90
N GLN A 450 1.28 -19.03 25.86
CA GLN A 450 -0.03 -18.41 26.01
C GLN A 450 -0.35 -17.43 24.86
N LEU A 451 -1.35 -17.78 24.06
CA LEU A 451 -1.99 -16.84 23.15
C LEU A 451 -3.13 -16.13 23.88
N VAL A 452 -2.94 -14.84 24.17
CA VAL A 452 -3.90 -14.00 24.89
C VAL A 452 -4.63 -13.10 23.91
N ILE A 453 -5.95 -13.22 23.85
CA ILE A 453 -6.83 -12.45 22.95
C ILE A 453 -7.79 -11.59 23.80
N LYS A 454 -7.47 -10.31 23.95
CA LYS A 454 -8.24 -9.35 24.77
C LYS A 454 -9.58 -9.00 24.13
N SER A 455 -9.61 -8.87 22.81
CA SER A 455 -10.84 -8.56 22.05
C SER A 455 -11.96 -9.58 22.25
N LEU A 456 -11.64 -10.80 22.72
CA LEU A 456 -12.59 -11.89 22.98
C LEU A 456 -12.85 -12.13 24.47
N ALA A 457 -12.64 -11.13 25.32
CA ALA A 457 -13.08 -11.16 26.72
C ALA A 457 -14.59 -11.42 26.85
N LYS A 458 -15.02 -11.92 28.00
CA LYS A 458 -16.44 -12.12 28.36
C LYS A 458 -16.84 -11.19 29.51
N PRO A 459 -17.26 -9.95 29.21
CA PRO A 459 -17.64 -8.99 30.25
C PRO A 459 -18.78 -9.52 31.12
N ALA A 460 -18.73 -9.19 32.42
CA ALA A 460 -19.75 -9.62 33.36
C ALA A 460 -21.12 -9.01 32.99
N GLY A 461 -22.16 -9.85 32.93
CA GLY A 461 -23.52 -9.41 32.60
C GLY A 461 -23.80 -9.19 31.10
N GLU A 462 -22.80 -9.36 30.23
CA GLU A 462 -22.98 -9.24 28.77
C GLU A 462 -23.11 -10.61 28.09
N ASN A 463 -24.00 -10.69 27.09
CA ASN A 463 -24.25 -11.91 26.31
C ASN A 463 -23.47 -11.92 24.98
N ILE A 464 -22.16 -11.68 25.06
CA ILE A 464 -21.23 -11.60 23.92
C ILE A 464 -20.08 -12.59 24.08
N ASN A 465 -19.39 -12.88 22.96
CA ASN A 465 -18.23 -13.78 22.91
C ASN A 465 -18.49 -15.16 23.53
N LEU A 466 -19.63 -15.77 23.19
CA LEU A 466 -19.99 -17.11 23.64
C LEU A 466 -19.24 -18.16 22.80
N ILE A 467 -17.99 -18.40 23.14
CA ILE A 467 -17.11 -19.34 22.43
C ILE A 467 -17.60 -20.78 22.64
N GLN A 468 -17.67 -21.54 21.54
CA GLN A 468 -18.10 -22.95 21.54
C GLN A 468 -16.95 -23.89 21.23
N ASN A 469 -16.05 -23.51 20.33
CA ASN A 469 -14.90 -24.34 19.96
C ASN A 469 -13.70 -23.48 19.57
N ILE A 470 -12.51 -23.99 19.93
CA ILE A 470 -11.22 -23.44 19.54
C ILE A 470 -10.35 -24.60 19.04
N SER A 471 -9.67 -24.39 17.92
CA SER A 471 -8.65 -25.30 17.41
C SER A 471 -7.44 -24.52 16.93
N LEU A 472 -6.25 -25.06 17.15
CA LEU A 472 -4.98 -24.49 16.70
C LEU A 472 -4.69 -24.96 15.27
N ILE A 473 -4.38 -24.02 14.38
CA ILE A 473 -4.10 -24.31 12.97
C ILE A 473 -2.84 -25.17 12.87
N GLY A 474 -2.90 -26.26 12.10
CA GLY A 474 -1.82 -27.24 11.97
C GLY A 474 -1.69 -28.24 13.13
N HIS A 475 -2.58 -28.20 14.12
CA HIS A 475 -2.59 -29.12 15.26
C HIS A 475 -3.79 -30.07 15.22
N LYS A 476 -3.59 -31.35 15.56
CA LYS A 476 -4.65 -32.39 15.56
C LYS A 476 -5.24 -32.71 16.94
N GLY A 477 -4.74 -32.08 18.01
CA GLY A 477 -5.19 -32.31 19.39
C GLY A 477 -6.18 -31.25 19.90
N ILE A 478 -6.72 -31.52 21.09
CA ILE A 478 -7.53 -30.58 21.85
C ILE A 478 -6.60 -29.55 22.49
N ILE A 479 -7.01 -28.28 22.47
CA ILE A 479 -6.27 -27.19 23.08
C ILE A 479 -6.99 -26.73 24.34
N GLU A 480 -6.24 -26.55 25.42
CA GLU A 480 -6.74 -25.96 26.66
C GLU A 480 -6.92 -24.45 26.48
N TRP A 481 -8.06 -23.93 26.91
CA TRP A 481 -8.32 -22.50 26.91
C TRP A 481 -9.26 -22.11 28.05
N SER A 482 -9.20 -20.83 28.42
CA SER A 482 -10.08 -20.23 29.42
C SER A 482 -10.46 -18.83 28.98
N GLN A 483 -11.65 -18.38 29.36
CA GLN A 483 -12.15 -17.05 29.02
C GLN A 483 -12.63 -16.36 30.30
N ASN A 484 -12.15 -15.16 30.54
CA ASN A 484 -12.52 -14.35 31.70
C ASN A 484 -13.01 -12.96 31.25
N THR A 485 -13.21 -12.04 32.20
CA THR A 485 -13.71 -10.69 31.92
C THR A 485 -12.73 -9.78 31.18
N GLU A 486 -11.47 -10.17 31.07
CA GLU A 486 -10.39 -9.37 30.48
C GLU A 486 -9.88 -9.94 29.16
N CYS A 487 -9.91 -11.27 28.98
CA CYS A 487 -9.37 -11.92 27.79
C CYS A 487 -9.85 -13.37 27.61
N LEU A 488 -9.54 -13.91 26.43
CA LEU A 488 -9.45 -15.32 26.13
C LEU A 488 -7.98 -15.74 26.18
N ILE A 489 -7.65 -16.79 26.93
CA ILE A 489 -6.31 -17.35 27.03
C ILE A 489 -6.33 -18.75 26.43
N ILE A 490 -5.44 -19.01 25.48
CA ILE A 490 -5.30 -20.29 24.79
C ILE A 490 -3.88 -20.81 25.03
N LYS A 491 -3.76 -22.01 25.57
CA LYS A 491 -2.45 -22.64 25.84
C LYS A 491 -1.92 -23.30 24.57
N VAL A 492 -0.82 -22.79 24.05
CA VAL A 492 -0.18 -23.31 22.83
C VAL A 492 0.91 -24.33 23.21
N PRO A 493 1.21 -25.34 22.37
CA PRO A 493 2.25 -26.30 22.68
C PRO A 493 3.65 -25.65 22.67
N ALA A 494 4.54 -26.16 23.52
CA ALA A 494 5.96 -25.78 23.54
C ALA A 494 6.65 -25.99 22.17
N GLN A 495 6.28 -27.06 21.47
CA GLN A 495 6.75 -27.30 20.11
C GLN A 495 6.01 -26.37 19.13
N LYS A 496 6.77 -25.46 18.52
CA LYS A 496 6.26 -24.53 17.50
C LYS A 496 5.78 -25.28 16.27
N ILE A 497 4.58 -24.94 15.79
CA ILE A 497 4.07 -25.41 14.49
C ILE A 497 4.69 -24.59 13.36
N SER A 498 5.02 -23.33 13.65
CA SER A 498 5.61 -22.37 12.72
C SER A 498 6.49 -21.39 13.47
N GLU A 499 7.62 -21.04 12.87
CA GLU A 499 8.52 -20.00 13.37
C GLU A 499 7.99 -18.58 13.12
N HIS A 500 6.94 -18.43 12.30
CA HIS A 500 6.47 -17.12 11.84
C HIS A 500 5.17 -16.68 12.51
N THR A 501 4.24 -17.61 12.79
CA THR A 501 2.90 -17.26 13.27
C THR A 501 2.30 -18.35 14.16
N CYS A 502 1.39 -17.96 15.04
CA CYS A 502 0.50 -18.86 15.76
C CYS A 502 -0.96 -18.48 15.46
N ALA A 503 -1.76 -19.39 14.90
CA ALA A 503 -3.12 -19.08 14.49
C ALA A 503 -4.14 -20.06 15.07
N VAL A 504 -5.30 -19.54 15.47
CA VAL A 504 -6.41 -20.34 16.00
C VAL A 504 -7.69 -20.07 15.21
N LYS A 505 -8.51 -21.12 15.09
CA LYS A 505 -9.86 -21.09 14.55
C LYS A 505 -10.85 -21.10 15.71
N ILE A 506 -11.75 -20.12 15.73
CA ILE A 506 -12.72 -19.89 16.81
C ILE A 506 -14.13 -19.88 16.22
N THR A 507 -15.02 -20.66 16.81
CA THR A 507 -16.46 -20.62 16.51
C THR A 507 -17.26 -20.38 17.78
N GLY A 508 -18.31 -19.59 17.67
CA GLY A 508 -19.15 -19.24 18.81
C GLY A 508 -20.35 -18.40 18.38
N ARG A 509 -21.06 -17.85 19.36
CA ARG A 509 -22.22 -16.98 19.14
C ARG A 509 -21.94 -15.57 19.67
N ASN A 510 -22.56 -14.57 19.04
CA ASN A 510 -22.44 -13.16 19.42
C ASN A 510 -20.99 -12.68 19.56
N MET A 511 -20.12 -13.08 18.63
CA MET A 511 -18.70 -12.68 18.61
C MET A 511 -18.60 -11.18 18.34
N LYS A 512 -18.22 -10.39 19.35
CA LYS A 512 -18.11 -8.93 19.29
C LYS A 512 -16.83 -8.48 19.99
N PRO A 513 -15.98 -7.65 19.35
CA PRO A 513 -14.75 -7.20 19.98
C PRO A 513 -15.06 -6.35 21.21
N VAL A 514 -14.49 -6.73 22.35
CA VAL A 514 -14.41 -5.84 23.51
C VAL A 514 -13.33 -4.80 23.22
N LYS A 515 -13.58 -3.54 23.60
CA LYS A 515 -12.59 -2.47 23.40
C LYS A 515 -11.34 -2.78 24.22
N VAL A 516 -10.25 -3.07 23.52
CA VAL A 516 -8.94 -3.24 24.13
C VAL A 516 -8.40 -1.86 24.51
N ILE A 517 -8.34 -1.56 25.80
CA ILE A 517 -7.62 -0.41 26.33
C ILE A 517 -6.16 -0.83 26.43
N GLU A 518 -5.33 -0.39 25.48
CA GLU A 518 -3.90 -0.65 25.58
C GLU A 518 -3.27 0.26 26.64
N PRO A 519 -2.33 -0.24 27.44
CA PRO A 519 -1.60 0.59 28.38
C PRO A 519 -0.79 1.63 27.60
N ILE A 520 -0.94 2.90 27.98
CA ILE A 520 -0.18 4.03 27.42
C ILE A 520 1.32 3.74 27.55
N GLU A 521 2.07 3.90 26.46
CA GLU A 521 3.52 3.75 26.44
C GLU A 521 4.17 4.67 27.50
N ILE A 522 5.08 4.11 28.30
CA ILE A 522 5.85 4.90 29.27
C ILE A 522 7.12 5.41 28.60
N VAL A 523 7.15 6.69 28.26
CA VAL A 523 8.31 7.35 27.65
C VAL A 523 9.45 7.41 28.67
N LYS A 524 10.62 6.92 28.27
CA LYS A 524 11.84 6.92 29.10
C LYS A 524 12.75 8.11 28.72
N PRO A 525 13.55 8.63 29.67
CA PRO A 525 14.55 9.64 29.37
C PRO A 525 15.64 9.09 28.45
N ASP A 526 16.19 9.95 27.59
CA ASP A 526 17.38 9.64 26.80
C ASP A 526 18.66 9.62 27.66
N ALA A 527 19.81 9.37 27.02
CA ALA A 527 21.10 9.30 27.70
C ALA A 527 21.50 10.63 28.38
N GLN A 528 20.90 11.74 27.99
CA GLN A 528 21.10 13.07 28.56
C GLN A 528 20.04 13.41 29.63
N GLY A 529 19.13 12.48 29.95
CA GLY A 529 18.06 12.69 30.92
C GLY A 529 16.89 13.52 30.37
N THR A 530 16.84 13.78 29.06
CA THR A 530 15.73 14.50 28.43
C THR A 530 14.60 13.51 28.11
N ILE A 531 13.38 13.90 28.47
CA ILE A 531 12.17 13.14 28.17
C ILE A 531 11.45 13.88 27.05
N LYS A 532 11.35 13.25 25.89
CA LYS A 532 10.66 13.81 24.73
C LYS A 532 9.38 13.04 24.47
N LEU A 533 8.26 13.66 24.82
CA LEU A 533 6.91 13.13 24.64
C LEU A 533 6.43 13.48 23.24
N ASN A 534 6.61 12.57 22.29
CA ASN A 534 6.22 12.83 20.91
C ASN A 534 4.71 12.70 20.74
N ALA A 535 4.15 13.44 19.78
CA ALA A 535 2.74 13.44 19.37
C ALA A 535 2.11 12.04 19.25
N ASP A 536 2.97 11.08 18.99
CA ASP A 536 2.69 9.84 18.35
C ASP A 536 2.77 8.66 19.34
N GLN A 537 3.18 8.99 20.57
CA GLN A 537 3.14 8.21 21.81
C GLN A 537 1.99 8.70 22.73
N ALA A 538 1.19 9.68 22.28
CA ALA A 538 0.11 10.26 23.07
C ALA A 538 -1.15 9.39 23.02
N GLU A 539 -1.85 9.27 24.14
CA GLU A 539 -3.28 8.92 24.11
C GLU A 539 -4.07 10.19 23.80
N LEU A 540 -4.97 10.10 22.81
CA LEU A 540 -5.82 11.21 22.38
C LEU A 540 -7.23 11.01 22.92
N HIS A 541 -7.75 12.03 23.58
CA HIS A 541 -9.11 12.05 24.10
C HIS A 541 -9.92 13.10 23.34
N GLY A 542 -10.75 12.64 22.41
CA GLY A 542 -11.56 13.50 21.58
C GLY A 542 -12.10 12.79 20.36
N SER A 543 -12.87 13.51 19.56
CA SER A 543 -13.53 13.00 18.36
C SER A 543 -12.88 13.50 17.06
N HIS A 544 -12.20 14.64 17.11
CA HIS A 544 -11.58 15.33 15.97
C HIS A 544 -10.05 15.27 16.03
N ILE A 545 -9.49 15.45 17.23
CA ILE A 545 -8.05 15.33 17.47
C ILE A 545 -7.50 13.99 16.95
N LYS A 546 -6.42 14.07 16.18
CA LYS A 546 -5.74 12.89 15.62
C LYS A 546 -4.25 13.14 15.47
N VAL A 547 -3.47 12.06 15.40
CA VAL A 547 -2.08 12.14 14.97
C VAL A 547 -2.03 12.16 13.46
N GLU A 548 -1.34 13.15 12.92
CA GLU A 548 -1.04 13.33 11.51
C GLU A 548 0.47 13.27 11.28
N GLU A 549 0.90 13.25 10.02
CA GLU A 549 2.31 13.25 9.66
C GLU A 549 2.59 14.29 8.60
N GLN A 550 3.64 15.08 8.83
CA GLN A 550 4.11 16.08 7.89
C GLN A 550 5.63 16.05 7.82
N ASN A 551 6.16 15.94 6.60
CA ASN A 551 7.61 15.81 6.35
C ASN A 551 8.24 14.67 7.18
N HIS A 552 7.58 13.51 7.21
CA HIS A 552 7.99 12.33 7.99
C HIS A 552 8.09 12.54 9.51
N LYS A 553 7.45 13.57 10.04
CA LYS A 553 7.35 13.84 11.48
C LYS A 553 5.90 13.86 11.90
N ALA A 554 5.59 13.09 12.94
CA ALA A 554 4.25 13.06 13.50
C ALA A 554 3.93 14.35 14.27
N ASN A 555 2.70 14.80 14.16
CA ASN A 555 2.13 15.86 14.99
C ASN A 555 0.69 15.53 15.34
N ILE A 556 0.24 15.96 16.51
CA ILE A 556 -1.19 16.00 16.84
C ILE A 556 -1.76 17.18 16.07
N GLY A 557 -2.86 16.95 15.36
CA GLY A 557 -3.56 17.95 14.54
C GLY A 557 -5.08 17.77 14.65
N PHE A 558 -5.83 18.61 13.94
CA PHE A 558 -7.31 18.67 14.03
C PHE A 558 -7.80 18.87 15.46
N TRP A 559 -6.96 19.46 16.31
CA TRP A 559 -7.27 19.74 17.69
C TRP A 559 -7.91 21.12 17.80
N ASP A 560 -9.16 21.22 17.37
CA ASP A 560 -9.92 22.46 17.27
C ASP A 560 -11.00 22.60 18.34
N LYS A 561 -11.31 21.51 19.06
CA LYS A 561 -12.31 21.49 20.11
C LYS A 561 -11.71 21.64 21.52
N PRO A 562 -12.29 22.50 22.38
CA PRO A 562 -11.76 22.78 23.71
C PRO A 562 -11.97 21.67 24.76
N ASP A 563 -12.81 20.68 24.50
CA ASP A 563 -13.06 19.52 25.37
C ASP A 563 -12.13 18.33 25.06
N GLU A 564 -11.30 18.45 24.03
CA GLU A 564 -10.33 17.42 23.63
C GLU A 564 -8.98 17.64 24.29
N TRP A 565 -8.27 16.56 24.59
CA TRP A 565 -7.01 16.62 25.32
C TRP A 565 -6.11 15.43 25.05
N VAL A 566 -4.86 15.50 25.51
CA VAL A 566 -3.82 14.51 25.24
C VAL A 566 -3.11 14.09 26.51
N LEU A 567 -2.76 12.81 26.60
CA LEU A 567 -2.10 12.18 27.74
C LEU A 567 -0.80 11.51 27.31
N TRP A 568 0.26 11.68 28.09
CA TRP A 568 1.46 10.84 28.03
C TRP A 568 1.81 10.26 29.39
N LYS A 569 2.31 9.02 29.39
CA LYS A 569 3.01 8.45 30.55
C LYS A 569 4.52 8.57 30.36
N MET A 570 5.23 8.95 31.41
CA MET A 570 6.69 9.05 31.37
C MET A 570 7.33 8.54 32.65
N SER A 571 8.53 7.99 32.51
CA SER A 571 9.35 7.55 33.63
C SER A 571 10.30 8.66 34.06
N ILE A 572 10.21 9.08 35.31
CA ILE A 572 11.17 9.97 35.96
C ILE A 572 12.20 9.12 36.70
N THR A 573 13.44 9.14 36.24
CA THR A 573 14.54 8.38 36.85
C THR A 573 15.33 9.19 37.86
N VAL A 574 15.23 10.52 37.82
CA VAL A 574 15.94 11.42 38.75
C VAL A 574 15.00 12.55 39.18
N ALA A 575 14.84 12.75 40.48
CA ALA A 575 14.09 13.91 40.99
C ALA A 575 14.84 15.23 40.69
N GLY A 576 14.10 16.35 40.61
CA GLY A 576 14.66 17.68 40.46
C GLY A 576 13.85 18.63 39.57
N TYR A 577 14.46 19.75 39.20
CA TYR A 577 13.83 20.75 38.34
C TYR A 577 13.91 20.36 36.87
N TYR A 578 12.80 20.50 36.16
CA TYR A 578 12.71 20.26 34.72
C TYR A 578 12.20 21.50 34.01
N LYS A 579 12.88 21.89 32.94
CA LYS A 579 12.39 22.86 31.97
C LYS A 579 11.43 22.15 31.01
N VAL A 580 10.26 22.74 30.80
CA VAL A 580 9.21 22.21 29.93
C VAL A 580 9.08 23.09 28.69
N THR A 581 9.22 22.49 27.50
CA THR A 581 9.00 23.15 26.21
C THR A 581 8.03 22.34 25.36
N ALA A 582 7.37 23.00 24.40
CA ALA A 582 6.55 22.31 23.39
C ALA A 582 6.89 22.79 21.99
N GLU A 583 6.89 21.88 21.02
CA GLU A 583 7.05 22.21 19.60
C GLU A 583 5.67 22.28 18.94
N ILE A 584 5.21 23.49 18.61
CA ILE A 584 3.85 23.75 18.10
C ILE A 584 3.85 24.48 16.76
N ALA A 585 2.76 24.36 16.00
CA ALA A 585 2.45 25.19 14.85
C ALA A 585 0.99 25.68 14.94
N SER A 586 0.73 26.96 14.68
CA SER A 586 -0.62 27.53 14.70
C SER A 586 -0.70 28.74 13.79
N VAL A 587 -1.80 28.87 13.05
CA VAL A 587 -2.04 30.04 12.18
C VAL A 587 -2.70 31.21 12.91
N SER A 588 -3.42 30.94 14.01
CA SER A 588 -4.12 31.95 14.80
C SER A 588 -3.29 32.44 16.01
N GLY A 589 -2.52 31.55 16.64
CA GLY A 589 -1.82 31.85 17.90
C GLY A 589 -2.78 32.19 19.06
N ASN A 590 -2.21 32.70 20.17
CA ASN A 590 -2.90 33.23 21.36
C ASN A 590 -3.89 32.29 22.07
N GLY A 591 -3.87 31.00 21.75
CA GLY A 591 -4.66 29.98 22.44
C GLY A 591 -4.05 29.66 23.80
N ASP A 592 -4.86 29.65 24.85
CA ASP A 592 -4.40 29.24 26.19
C ASP A 592 -4.59 27.72 26.37
N PHE A 593 -3.60 27.08 26.98
CA PHE A 593 -3.66 25.67 27.37
C PHE A 593 -2.94 25.45 28.69
N THR A 594 -3.13 24.28 29.29
CA THR A 594 -2.46 23.91 30.53
C THR A 594 -1.79 22.56 30.40
N LEU A 595 -0.61 22.44 31.00
CA LEU A 595 0.05 21.17 31.25
C LEU A 595 -0.11 20.79 32.73
N GLU A 596 -0.74 19.66 32.98
CA GLU A 596 -0.87 19.07 34.31
C GLU A 596 0.13 17.91 34.42
N ILE A 597 1.12 18.05 35.31
CA ILE A 597 2.27 17.16 35.44
C ILE A 597 2.41 16.80 36.91
N ALA A 598 2.16 15.53 37.25
CA ALA A 598 1.98 15.10 38.64
C ALA A 598 0.93 15.99 39.36
N ASP A 599 1.31 16.65 40.44
CA ASP A 599 0.50 17.57 41.24
C ASP A 599 0.61 19.04 40.81
N GLN A 600 1.40 19.34 39.78
CA GLN A 600 1.69 20.70 39.31
C GLN A 600 0.96 21.04 38.01
N LYS A 601 0.72 22.34 37.82
CA LYS A 601 0.07 22.89 36.63
C LYS A 601 0.89 24.04 36.06
N LEU A 602 1.21 23.96 34.78
CA LEU A 602 1.78 25.05 33.99
C LEU A 602 0.74 25.58 33.01
N SER A 603 0.77 26.89 32.77
CA SER A 603 -0.04 27.53 31.73
C SER A 603 0.84 27.86 30.53
N GLY A 604 0.39 27.50 29.34
CA GLY A 604 1.06 27.81 28.08
C GLY A 604 0.15 28.63 27.16
N LYS A 605 0.77 29.34 26.22
CA LYS A 605 0.08 30.06 25.16
C LYS A 605 0.59 29.62 23.79
N THR A 606 -0.31 29.46 22.83
CA THR A 606 0.07 29.15 21.45
C THR A 606 0.68 30.38 20.79
N LEU A 607 1.70 30.14 19.96
CA LEU A 607 2.36 31.16 19.15
C LEU A 607 1.84 31.06 17.72
N GLN A 608 1.62 32.20 17.06
CA GLN A 608 1.40 32.21 15.62
C GLN A 608 2.71 31.90 14.89
N THR A 609 2.74 30.80 14.14
CA THR A 609 3.98 30.29 13.55
C THR A 609 4.11 30.53 12.06
N GLY A 610 3.01 30.86 11.36
CA GLY A 610 2.97 31.21 9.94
C GLY A 610 2.04 30.28 9.15
N SER A 611 2.23 28.98 9.30
CA SER A 611 1.41 27.92 8.70
C SER A 611 1.22 26.76 9.66
N TRP A 612 0.30 25.84 9.35
CA TRP A 612 0.12 24.56 10.07
C TRP A 612 1.37 23.65 10.04
N SER A 613 2.36 24.00 9.22
CA SER A 613 3.57 23.22 8.97
C SER A 613 4.86 23.82 9.50
N GLU A 614 4.80 25.08 9.91
CA GLU A 614 5.93 25.80 10.48
C GLU A 614 5.93 25.64 11.98
N PHE A 615 6.70 24.69 12.49
CA PHE A 615 6.78 24.41 13.93
C PHE A 615 7.82 25.29 14.61
N LYS A 616 7.45 25.86 15.76
CA LYS A 616 8.33 26.62 16.65
C LYS A 616 8.30 26.02 18.05
N THR A 617 9.44 26.02 18.72
CA THR A 617 9.53 25.60 20.11
C THR A 617 9.18 26.77 21.02
N ILE A 618 8.22 26.56 21.93
CA ILE A 618 7.87 27.50 22.99
C ILE A 618 8.32 26.96 24.34
N GLU A 619 8.79 27.84 25.21
CA GLU A 619 9.02 27.53 26.61
C GLU A 619 7.72 27.72 27.38
N ILE A 620 7.34 26.71 28.16
CA ILE A 620 6.11 26.73 28.94
C ILE A 620 6.43 27.10 30.39
N GLY A 621 7.51 26.56 30.95
CA GLY A 621 7.94 26.91 32.29
C GLY A 621 8.90 25.88 32.90
N LYS A 622 8.98 25.89 34.23
CA LYS A 622 9.77 24.95 35.03
C LYS A 622 8.88 24.27 36.06
N ILE A 623 9.11 22.98 36.29
CA ILE A 623 8.44 22.18 37.33
C ILE A 623 9.48 21.53 38.23
N HIS A 624 9.10 21.21 39.47
CA HIS A 624 9.94 20.46 40.39
C HIS A 624 9.35 19.08 40.67
N ILE A 625 9.98 18.02 40.16
CA ILE A 625 9.47 16.66 40.37
C ILE A 625 10.20 16.03 41.56
N ASN A 626 9.45 15.78 42.63
CA ASN A 626 10.01 15.30 43.91
C ASN A 626 10.32 13.81 43.94
N ASN A 627 9.60 12.99 43.15
CA ASN A 627 9.68 11.53 43.21
C ASN A 627 10.07 10.92 41.87
N THR A 628 10.80 9.82 41.92
CA THR A 628 11.05 8.96 40.75
C THR A 628 9.87 8.00 40.56
N GLY A 629 9.70 7.51 39.33
CA GLY A 629 8.60 6.62 38.96
C GLY A 629 7.85 7.08 37.71
N VAL A 630 6.72 6.43 37.44
CA VAL A 630 5.86 6.76 36.29
C VAL A 630 4.91 7.88 36.66
N ILE A 631 4.88 8.94 35.86
CA ILE A 631 3.95 10.05 36.02
C ILE A 631 3.23 10.36 34.70
N GLU A 632 2.07 11.00 34.82
CA GLU A 632 1.26 11.43 33.68
C GLU A 632 1.50 12.91 33.39
N LEU A 633 1.52 13.25 32.11
CA LEU A 633 1.44 14.62 31.60
C LEU A 633 0.17 14.75 30.76
N ASN A 634 -0.70 15.67 31.17
CA ASN A 634 -1.94 15.97 30.46
C ASN A 634 -1.84 17.37 29.87
N MET A 635 -2.11 17.53 28.57
CA MET A 635 -2.27 18.85 27.95
C MET A 635 -3.73 19.08 27.60
N LYS A 636 -4.30 20.14 28.17
CA LYS A 636 -5.72 20.48 28.04
C LYS A 636 -5.90 21.92 27.53
N PRO A 637 -6.81 22.17 26.59
CA PRO A 637 -7.22 23.50 26.21
C PRO A 637 -7.84 24.28 27.38
N VAL A 638 -7.70 25.60 27.38
CA VAL A 638 -8.54 26.48 28.21
C VAL A 638 -9.78 26.83 27.40
N LYS A 639 -10.94 26.34 27.84
CA LYS A 639 -12.17 26.25 27.02
C LYS A 639 -12.57 27.53 26.26
N GLU A 640 -12.50 28.68 26.92
CA GLU A 640 -12.94 29.96 26.35
C GLU A 640 -11.83 30.70 25.58
N LYS A 641 -10.61 30.16 25.60
CA LYS A 641 -9.42 30.77 25.03
C LYS A 641 -8.67 29.78 24.14
N TRP A 642 -9.31 28.72 23.70
CA TRP A 642 -8.68 27.72 22.86
C TRP A 642 -8.62 28.20 21.42
N HIS A 643 -7.46 28.01 20.81
CA HIS A 643 -7.27 28.16 19.38
C HIS A 643 -6.51 26.94 18.88
N ALA A 644 -6.93 26.43 17.72
CA ALA A 644 -6.37 25.23 17.14
C ALA A 644 -4.85 25.33 16.96
N LEU A 645 -4.17 24.22 17.24
CA LEU A 645 -2.72 24.06 17.08
C LEU A 645 -2.39 22.66 16.57
N ASN A 646 -1.25 22.57 15.89
CA ASN A 646 -0.54 21.33 15.70
C ASN A 646 0.56 21.20 16.76
N LEU A 647 0.72 20.03 17.37
CA LEU A 647 1.72 19.76 18.41
C LEU A 647 2.61 18.59 18.02
N ARG A 648 3.93 18.78 17.95
CA ARG A 648 4.89 17.72 17.64
C ARG A 648 5.36 16.97 18.87
N ASN A 649 5.68 17.68 19.93
CA ASN A 649 6.15 17.08 21.17
C ASN A 649 6.07 18.08 22.33
N VAL A 650 6.03 17.51 23.54
CA VAL A 650 6.38 18.19 24.79
C VAL A 650 7.71 17.61 25.27
N ARG A 651 8.64 18.47 25.70
CA ARG A 651 9.97 18.06 26.16
C ARG A 651 10.20 18.51 27.58
N LEU A 652 10.70 17.60 28.41
CA LEU A 652 11.19 17.88 29.75
C LEU A 652 12.70 17.66 29.75
N THR A 653 13.46 18.73 30.03
CA THR A 653 14.91 18.67 30.15
C THR A 653 15.29 19.04 31.58
N LYS A 654 16.06 18.16 32.24
CA LYS A 654 16.52 18.43 33.60
C LYS A 654 17.37 19.70 33.63
N VAL A 655 17.08 20.58 34.58
CA VAL A 655 17.89 21.77 34.86
C VAL A 655 19.02 21.34 35.78
N GLN A 656 20.25 21.70 35.43
CA GLN A 656 21.43 21.45 36.26
C GLN A 656 21.37 22.24 37.57
#